data_AF-A0A0K1W306-F1
#
_entry.id   AF-A0A0K1W306-F1
#
_cell.length_a   1.000
_cell.length_b   1.000
_cell.length_c   1.000
_cell.angle_alpha   90.00
_cell.angle_beta   90.00
_cell.angle_gamma   90.00
#
_symmetry.space_group_name_H-M   'P 1'
#
loop_
_entity.id
_entity.type
_entity.pdbx_description
1 polymer ?
#
loop_
_entity_poly.entity_id
_entity_poly.type
_entity_poly.pdbx_seq_one_letter_code
_entity_poly.pdbx_strand_id
1 'polypeptide(L)'
;MLFDRVEIIYEKYFLPIKIKFSESRKPTFIEFLILSIFLEYHDDKKSLKKILEEDFNIKNQILFEKALRDLINFQILSFKEFTLSVGETNTNLPLNKFNIKDDIKKSFNTESFVISNNNKYYDIKYYYDPISNDCEIVKDLYWLKKLPKVKLGYKIMDTQLKKELFNKDFIIDVVKKFILNNEDIIGNNPKVLDVLSQEQQDLNNFKLIEKSIKKETIAFESSIELNVDGKFEVYVEDKNLKEFIDRRPELKNNIVKKVLQQYKNSLDNVFLIKDEKINHENFHKEIDLISNINVSSNWNLLLINDQHIVSHEDLFKNNELFKNMEFIIIYNSKRNSNELKLKNNKIIIYLSDSEDNFLKSTTFTYISSDNKIKSFLISNMQVDQLNINFPVTYLAKTKNLDINISFNKFFKEFQENFYKDLIYKDFDSAKLYYKVLERFGKVNAIKEILTTFITESIKNYESFNLFKKYIKDNNLQNLEKTFRELTPDAVAIGLNNINNNDKLNVLQNLNINSKTTILKILNKLEINLDIDKVYKINEFLLQKNIDAWELNVLNCVNIMIEYFRDNLRENNFIEDRFKDSECYVKHARLLNNYATMIKNLYKQNYAYVEDIYYDFIIDLMEVMNKYLPLNKDYIVYLSLFSDILKEFYKLMFDYQIEYFSQLDKNQIKYKVFYIAANYISRVEKEINVLLKIKEDNSPVELKLFLLKMNYKEDLKVQKYIEINQPKIEKALKIIFGTKPDYNQEFLSTIRNELGDN
;
A
#
# COMPACT_ATOMS: atom_id res chain seq x y z
N MET A 1 7.44 -26.99 22.74
CA MET A 1 8.20 -25.90 22.07
C MET A 1 9.30 -26.52 21.23
N LEU A 2 9.50 -26.07 20.00
CA LEU A 2 10.42 -26.73 19.06
C LEU A 2 11.50 -25.75 18.59
N PHE A 3 12.77 -26.11 18.80
CA PHE A 3 13.91 -25.46 18.16
C PHE A 3 14.21 -26.19 16.86
N ASP A 4 13.75 -25.63 15.75
CA ASP A 4 14.01 -26.17 14.42
C ASP A 4 15.40 -25.78 13.91
N ARG A 5 15.95 -26.64 13.05
CA ARG A 5 17.20 -26.41 12.31
C ARG A 5 18.41 -26.15 13.24
N VAL A 6 18.57 -26.98 14.26
CA VAL A 6 19.76 -27.03 15.12
C VAL A 6 20.87 -27.79 14.38
N GLU A 7 22.07 -27.25 14.37
CA GLU A 7 23.24 -27.89 13.75
C GLU A 7 23.98 -28.78 14.77
N ILE A 8 24.08 -30.08 14.50
CA ILE A 8 24.94 -30.99 15.25
C ILE A 8 26.18 -31.31 14.40
N ILE A 9 27.35 -30.99 14.95
CA ILE A 9 28.64 -31.13 14.27
C ILE A 9 29.47 -32.21 14.96
N TYR A 10 30.11 -33.08 14.20
CA TYR A 10 31.20 -33.92 14.72
C TYR A 10 32.31 -34.09 13.68
N GLU A 11 33.40 -34.76 14.08
CA GLU A 11 34.57 -34.99 13.22
C GLU A 11 34.64 -36.46 12.82
N LYS A 12 34.76 -36.72 11.52
CA LYS A 12 35.23 -38.01 11.00
C LYS A 12 36.74 -37.97 10.86
N TYR A 13 37.38 -39.12 11.07
CA TYR A 13 38.83 -39.28 10.90
C TYR A 13 39.11 -39.87 9.53
N PHE A 14 40.13 -39.41 8.82
CA PHE A 14 40.48 -40.00 7.53
C PHE A 14 41.96 -40.13 7.29
N LEU A 15 42.33 -41.19 6.58
CA LEU A 15 43.67 -41.45 6.09
C LEU A 15 43.65 -41.39 4.55
N PRO A 16 44.40 -40.48 3.92
CA PRO A 16 44.66 -40.53 2.48
C PRO A 16 45.49 -41.78 2.15
N ILE A 17 44.93 -42.68 1.35
CA ILE A 17 45.58 -43.93 0.95
C ILE A 17 45.65 -44.05 -0.56
N LYS A 18 46.62 -44.84 -1.01
CA LYS A 18 46.83 -45.19 -2.41
C LYS A 18 46.67 -46.69 -2.56
N ILE A 19 45.64 -47.11 -3.28
CA ILE A 19 45.40 -48.52 -3.60
C ILE A 19 46.36 -48.90 -4.73
N LYS A 20 47.16 -49.94 -4.51
CA LYS A 20 47.95 -50.59 -5.54
C LYS A 20 47.21 -51.85 -5.99
N PHE A 21 46.85 -51.94 -7.26
CA PHE A 21 46.14 -53.09 -7.80
C PHE A 21 46.70 -53.51 -9.16
N SER A 22 46.37 -54.74 -9.56
CA SER A 22 46.63 -55.26 -10.89
C SER A 22 45.30 -55.49 -11.60
N GLU A 23 45.30 -55.30 -12.90
CA GLU A 23 44.14 -55.57 -13.76
C GLU A 23 44.58 -56.55 -14.84
N SER A 24 43.77 -57.56 -15.13
CA SER A 24 44.02 -58.50 -16.22
C SER A 24 43.02 -58.23 -17.33
N ARG A 25 43.51 -57.92 -18.54
CA ARG A 25 42.68 -57.60 -19.71
C ARG A 25 43.22 -58.26 -20.97
N LYS A 26 42.41 -58.28 -22.03
CA LYS A 26 42.93 -58.61 -23.36
C LYS A 26 43.84 -57.47 -23.88
N PRO A 27 44.95 -57.79 -24.58
CA PRO A 27 45.74 -56.77 -25.25
C PRO A 27 44.89 -56.10 -26.34
N THR A 28 45.14 -54.82 -26.58
CA THR A 28 44.60 -54.15 -27.77
C THR A 28 45.19 -54.80 -29.03
N PHE A 29 44.57 -54.62 -30.18
CA PHE A 29 45.05 -55.20 -31.43
C PHE A 29 46.52 -54.86 -31.73
N ILE A 30 46.95 -53.62 -31.44
CA ILE A 30 48.34 -53.18 -31.64
C ILE A 30 49.29 -53.86 -30.64
N GLU A 31 48.93 -53.91 -29.36
CA GLU A 31 49.71 -54.63 -28.34
C GLU A 31 49.81 -56.12 -28.65
N PHE A 32 48.71 -56.72 -29.12
CA PHE A 32 48.66 -58.10 -29.57
C PHE A 32 49.64 -58.33 -30.72
N LEU A 33 49.59 -57.50 -31.77
CA LEU A 33 50.51 -57.60 -32.91
C LEU A 33 51.98 -57.44 -32.49
N ILE A 34 52.28 -56.48 -31.61
CA ILE A 34 53.64 -56.31 -31.08
C ILE A 34 54.07 -57.60 -30.36
N LEU A 35 53.27 -58.09 -29.42
CA LEU A 35 53.60 -59.29 -28.66
C LEU A 35 53.75 -60.52 -29.56
N SER A 36 52.88 -60.70 -30.56
CA SER A 36 53.01 -61.76 -31.57
C SER A 36 54.31 -61.64 -32.36
N ILE A 37 54.68 -60.45 -32.83
CA ILE A 37 55.97 -60.23 -33.53
C ILE A 37 57.15 -60.60 -32.62
N PHE A 38 57.13 -60.17 -31.36
CA PHE A 38 58.20 -60.50 -30.41
C PHE A 38 58.28 -61.99 -30.05
N LEU A 39 57.18 -62.74 -30.17
CA LEU A 39 57.12 -64.17 -29.83
C LEU A 39 57.38 -65.10 -31.01
N GLU A 40 56.90 -64.75 -32.20
CA GLU A 40 56.78 -65.69 -33.34
C GLU A 40 57.69 -65.32 -34.52
N TYR A 41 58.24 -64.10 -34.56
CA TYR A 41 59.05 -63.67 -35.70
C TYR A 41 60.42 -64.36 -35.73
N HIS A 42 60.79 -64.93 -36.88
CA HIS A 42 61.94 -65.83 -37.02
C HIS A 42 63.32 -65.16 -36.86
N ASP A 43 63.48 -63.87 -37.21
CA ASP A 43 64.77 -63.16 -37.10
C ASP A 43 64.74 -62.13 -35.97
N ASP A 44 65.26 -62.54 -34.81
CA ASP A 44 65.28 -61.75 -33.58
C ASP A 44 66.28 -60.58 -33.59
N LYS A 45 67.10 -60.46 -34.65
CA LYS A 45 68.06 -59.36 -34.83
C LYS A 45 67.44 -58.14 -35.52
N LYS A 46 66.29 -58.29 -36.19
CA LYS A 46 65.55 -57.14 -36.74
C LYS A 46 64.90 -56.34 -35.62
N SER A 47 64.72 -55.05 -35.84
CA SER A 47 63.96 -54.18 -34.93
C SER A 47 62.48 -54.20 -35.27
N LEU A 48 61.61 -53.91 -34.30
CA LEU A 48 60.17 -53.83 -34.53
C LEU A 48 59.85 -52.85 -35.66
N LYS A 49 60.55 -51.72 -35.74
CA LYS A 49 60.41 -50.76 -36.84
C LYS A 49 60.65 -51.40 -38.20
N LYS A 50 61.79 -52.10 -38.39
CA LYS A 50 62.13 -52.74 -39.67
C LYS A 50 61.10 -53.79 -40.08
N ILE A 51 60.67 -54.61 -39.13
CA ILE A 51 59.67 -55.66 -39.39
C ILE A 51 58.36 -55.02 -39.84
N LEU A 52 57.89 -53.99 -39.13
CA LEU A 52 56.67 -53.27 -39.48
C LEU A 52 56.75 -52.56 -40.85
N GLU A 53 57.90 -51.95 -41.20
CA GLU A 53 58.08 -51.26 -42.50
C GLU A 53 58.24 -52.24 -43.66
N GLU A 54 59.14 -53.22 -43.54
CA GLU A 54 59.56 -54.11 -44.63
C GLU A 54 58.57 -55.24 -44.87
N ASP A 55 58.09 -55.89 -43.80
CA ASP A 55 57.32 -57.14 -43.92
C ASP A 55 55.81 -56.92 -43.81
N PHE A 56 55.38 -55.91 -43.02
CA PHE A 56 53.96 -55.58 -42.85
C PHE A 56 53.53 -54.31 -43.62
N ASN A 57 54.46 -53.58 -44.26
CA ASN A 57 54.20 -52.37 -45.04
C ASN A 57 53.50 -51.24 -44.25
N ILE A 58 53.73 -51.17 -42.93
CA ILE A 58 53.17 -50.17 -42.01
C ILE A 58 54.15 -49.00 -41.85
N LYS A 59 53.89 -47.92 -42.58
CA LYS A 59 54.73 -46.70 -42.58
C LYS A 59 54.50 -45.77 -41.40
N ASN A 60 53.30 -45.77 -40.79
CA ASN A 60 53.01 -44.94 -39.62
C ASN A 60 53.06 -45.78 -38.34
N GLN A 61 54.13 -45.62 -37.56
CA GLN A 61 54.45 -46.48 -36.42
C GLN A 61 54.24 -45.81 -35.06
N ILE A 62 53.68 -44.60 -35.03
CA ILE A 62 53.51 -43.81 -33.79
C ILE A 62 52.70 -44.59 -32.75
N LEU A 63 51.64 -45.27 -33.17
CA LEU A 63 50.80 -46.09 -32.28
C LEU A 63 51.50 -47.35 -31.78
N PHE A 64 52.37 -47.95 -32.60
CA PHE A 64 53.17 -49.12 -32.20
C PHE A 64 54.27 -48.73 -31.22
N GLU A 65 54.91 -47.57 -31.40
CA GLU A 65 55.89 -47.04 -30.46
C GLU A 65 55.24 -46.73 -29.10
N LYS A 66 54.06 -46.10 -29.11
CA LYS A 66 53.29 -45.84 -27.89
C LYS A 66 52.90 -47.14 -27.18
N ALA A 67 52.32 -48.09 -27.91
CA ALA A 67 51.93 -49.38 -27.35
C ALA A 67 53.13 -50.18 -26.81
N LEU A 68 54.27 -50.18 -27.51
CA LEU A 68 55.51 -50.80 -27.03
C LEU A 68 55.98 -50.16 -25.72
N ARG A 69 55.95 -48.84 -25.63
CA ARG A 69 56.31 -48.11 -24.40
C ARG A 69 55.37 -48.45 -23.25
N ASP A 70 54.08 -48.56 -23.51
CA ASP A 70 53.09 -48.95 -22.51
C ASP A 70 53.31 -50.40 -22.03
N LEU A 71 53.57 -51.35 -22.94
CA LEU A 71 53.93 -52.73 -22.58
C LEU A 71 55.21 -52.80 -21.73
N ILE A 72 56.20 -51.94 -21.99
CA ILE A 72 57.42 -51.84 -21.17
C ILE A 72 57.11 -51.26 -19.79
N ASN A 73 56.34 -50.16 -19.73
CA ASN A 73 55.95 -49.51 -18.48
C ASN A 73 55.15 -50.44 -17.56
N PHE A 74 54.28 -51.28 -18.13
CA PHE A 74 53.52 -52.29 -17.39
C PHE A 74 54.32 -53.55 -17.06
N GLN A 75 55.62 -53.59 -17.38
CA GLN A 75 56.52 -54.73 -17.16
C GLN A 75 56.05 -56.02 -17.87
N ILE A 76 55.28 -55.87 -18.96
CA ILE A 76 54.92 -56.96 -19.85
C ILE A 76 56.13 -57.32 -20.72
N LEU A 77 56.86 -56.29 -21.16
CA LEU A 77 58.17 -56.37 -21.81
C LEU A 77 59.24 -55.73 -20.90
N SER A 78 60.45 -56.28 -20.89
CA SER A 78 61.59 -55.76 -20.14
C SER A 78 62.85 -55.84 -20.99
N PHE A 79 63.86 -55.02 -20.69
CA PHE A 79 65.16 -55.10 -21.39
C PHE A 79 66.03 -56.18 -20.76
N LYS A 80 66.75 -56.97 -21.57
CA LYS A 80 67.66 -58.03 -21.08
C LYS A 80 68.94 -57.47 -20.43
N GLU A 81 69.44 -56.32 -20.88
CA GLU A 81 70.66 -55.66 -20.34
C GLU A 81 70.55 -54.13 -20.41
N PHE A 82 71.15 -53.41 -19.45
CA PHE A 82 71.16 -51.94 -19.36
C PHE A 82 72.10 -51.33 -20.42
N THR A 83 71.61 -51.17 -21.66
CA THR A 83 72.27 -50.33 -22.67
C THR A 83 71.21 -49.62 -23.51
N LEU A 84 70.76 -48.45 -23.04
CA LEU A 84 70.06 -47.48 -23.86
C LEU A 84 71.02 -46.32 -24.14
N SER A 85 71.54 -46.25 -25.36
CA SER A 85 72.20 -45.06 -25.90
C SER A 85 71.18 -43.91 -25.93
N VAL A 86 71.54 -42.75 -25.38
CA VAL A 86 70.67 -41.56 -25.38
C VAL A 86 70.34 -41.18 -26.83
N GLY A 87 69.08 -41.35 -27.24
CA GLY A 87 68.57 -40.87 -28.53
C GLY A 87 67.86 -41.91 -29.41
N GLU A 88 67.90 -43.20 -29.09
CA GLU A 88 67.21 -44.24 -29.89
C GLU A 88 65.78 -44.52 -29.38
N THR A 89 64.79 -44.58 -30.28
CA THR A 89 63.42 -45.00 -29.94
C THR A 89 63.37 -46.51 -29.68
N ASN A 90 62.54 -46.96 -28.72
CA ASN A 90 62.43 -48.38 -28.34
C ASN A 90 62.13 -49.32 -29.52
N THR A 91 61.46 -48.82 -30.57
CA THR A 91 61.13 -49.57 -31.79
C THR A 91 62.34 -49.85 -32.70
N ASN A 92 63.46 -49.15 -32.52
CA ASN A 92 64.69 -49.33 -33.30
C ASN A 92 65.61 -50.40 -32.72
N LEU A 93 65.36 -50.84 -31.48
CA LEU A 93 66.15 -51.89 -30.85
C LEU A 93 65.79 -53.27 -31.44
N PRO A 94 66.77 -54.17 -31.62
CA PRO A 94 66.53 -55.55 -32.03
C PRO A 94 65.58 -56.28 -31.06
N LEU A 95 64.70 -57.14 -31.58
CA LEU A 95 63.74 -57.88 -30.76
C LEU A 95 64.44 -58.69 -29.64
N ASN A 96 65.61 -59.26 -29.92
CA ASN A 96 66.37 -60.08 -28.98
C ASN A 96 66.85 -59.34 -27.71
N LYS A 97 66.83 -58.01 -27.71
CA LYS A 97 67.16 -57.16 -26.54
C LYS A 97 66.01 -57.06 -25.53
N PHE A 98 64.82 -57.52 -25.88
CA PHE A 98 63.67 -57.55 -24.99
C PHE A 98 63.44 -58.96 -24.43
N ASN A 99 62.88 -59.03 -23.23
CA ASN A 99 62.35 -60.23 -22.62
C ASN A 99 60.87 -60.03 -22.33
N ILE A 100 60.04 -60.95 -22.82
CA ILE A 100 58.61 -61.00 -22.51
C ILE A 100 58.42 -61.83 -21.25
N LYS A 101 57.57 -61.34 -20.35
CA LYS A 101 57.16 -62.07 -19.15
C LYS A 101 56.60 -63.46 -19.50
N ASP A 102 57.05 -64.50 -18.80
CA ASP A 102 56.73 -65.90 -19.16
C ASP A 102 55.22 -66.22 -19.10
N ASP A 103 54.48 -65.52 -18.24
CA ASP A 103 53.02 -65.66 -18.14
C ASP A 103 52.33 -65.25 -19.45
N ILE A 104 52.86 -64.24 -20.13
CA ILE A 104 52.34 -63.76 -21.42
C ILE A 104 52.70 -64.75 -22.52
N LYS A 105 53.93 -65.29 -22.53
CA LYS A 105 54.31 -66.38 -23.44
C LYS A 105 53.34 -67.57 -23.31
N LYS A 106 53.05 -68.00 -22.08
CA LYS A 106 52.08 -69.08 -21.80
C LYS A 106 50.66 -68.71 -22.23
N SER A 107 50.23 -67.47 -22.04
CA SER A 107 48.90 -67.02 -22.46
C SER A 107 48.73 -67.00 -23.98
N PHE A 108 49.77 -66.59 -24.72
CA PHE A 108 49.77 -66.62 -26.19
C PHE A 108 49.83 -68.07 -26.71
N ASN A 109 50.64 -68.94 -26.11
CA ASN A 109 50.69 -70.36 -26.49
C ASN A 109 49.40 -71.13 -26.20
N THR A 110 48.57 -70.66 -25.25
CA THR A 110 47.27 -71.26 -24.92
C THR A 110 46.09 -70.51 -25.55
N GLU A 111 46.34 -69.56 -26.45
CA GLU A 111 45.34 -68.73 -27.14
C GLU A 111 44.40 -67.94 -26.22
N SER A 112 44.77 -67.74 -24.95
CA SER A 112 43.97 -66.98 -23.98
C SER A 112 44.16 -65.47 -24.13
N PHE A 113 45.31 -65.03 -24.64
CA PHE A 113 45.67 -63.64 -24.95
C PHE A 113 45.27 -62.65 -23.84
N VAL A 114 45.76 -62.87 -22.62
CA VAL A 114 45.55 -61.98 -21.48
C VAL A 114 46.87 -61.31 -21.13
N ILE A 115 46.84 -59.99 -21.02
CA ILE A 115 47.92 -59.21 -20.43
C ILE A 115 47.51 -58.71 -19.05
N SER A 116 48.42 -58.84 -18.09
CA SER A 116 48.23 -58.33 -16.73
C SER A 116 49.04 -57.06 -16.56
N ASN A 117 48.35 -55.97 -16.26
CA ASN A 117 48.98 -54.70 -15.92
C ASN A 117 49.30 -54.71 -14.43
N ASN A 118 50.58 -54.90 -14.10
CA ASN A 118 51.03 -54.80 -12.73
C ASN A 118 51.17 -53.32 -12.31
N ASN A 119 50.74 -53.00 -11.08
CA ASN A 119 50.96 -51.72 -10.39
C ASN A 119 50.15 -50.50 -10.87
N LYS A 120 48.85 -50.64 -11.12
CA LYS A 120 47.96 -49.47 -11.16
C LYS A 120 47.79 -48.87 -9.77
N TYR A 121 47.70 -47.54 -9.69
CA TYR A 121 47.52 -46.81 -8.46
C TYR A 121 46.24 -45.98 -8.49
N TYR A 122 45.49 -45.95 -7.38
CA TYR A 122 44.30 -45.14 -7.23
C TYR A 122 44.27 -44.43 -5.88
N ASP A 123 44.17 -43.10 -5.90
CA ASP A 123 44.16 -42.25 -4.71
C ASP A 123 42.74 -42.09 -4.16
N ILE A 124 42.57 -42.37 -2.86
CA ILE A 124 41.29 -42.33 -2.16
C ILE A 124 41.48 -41.91 -0.70
N LYS A 125 40.39 -41.59 -0.02
CA LYS A 125 40.38 -41.34 1.43
C LYS A 125 39.64 -42.47 2.13
N TYR A 126 40.31 -43.07 3.11
CA TYR A 126 39.72 -44.01 4.05
C TYR A 126 39.19 -43.25 5.26
N TYR A 127 37.87 -43.19 5.41
CA TYR A 127 37.20 -42.51 6.51
C TYR A 127 36.79 -43.51 7.59
N TYR A 128 37.00 -43.12 8.86
CA TYR A 128 36.40 -43.73 10.04
C TYR A 128 35.39 -42.76 10.63
N ASP A 129 34.16 -43.24 10.80
CA ASP A 129 33.09 -42.52 11.46
C ASP A 129 32.97 -42.99 12.93
N PRO A 130 33.31 -42.14 13.90
CA PRO A 130 33.26 -42.50 15.31
C PRO A 130 31.83 -42.64 15.87
N ILE A 131 30.81 -42.17 15.15
CA ILE A 131 29.40 -42.23 15.55
C ILE A 131 28.78 -43.58 15.16
N SER A 132 28.86 -43.94 13.88
CA SER A 132 28.41 -45.25 13.39
C SER A 132 29.35 -46.39 13.76
N ASN A 133 30.59 -46.06 14.15
CA ASN A 133 31.69 -47.00 14.36
C ASN A 133 31.98 -47.86 13.11
N ASP A 134 31.87 -47.25 11.94
CA ASP A 134 32.09 -47.91 10.65
C ASP A 134 33.14 -47.16 9.81
N CYS A 135 33.65 -47.83 8.79
CA CYS A 135 34.67 -47.29 7.90
C CYS A 135 34.19 -47.30 6.46
N GLU A 136 34.46 -46.22 5.75
CA GLU A 136 34.03 -46.02 4.37
C GLU A 136 35.20 -45.51 3.52
N ILE A 137 35.18 -45.79 2.22
CA ILE A 137 36.15 -45.28 1.26
C ILE A 137 35.43 -44.29 0.35
N VAL A 138 35.98 -43.08 0.27
CA VAL A 138 35.36 -41.98 -0.45
C VAL A 138 36.40 -41.26 -1.30
N LYS A 139 36.04 -41.00 -2.56
CA LYS A 139 36.82 -40.14 -3.46
C LYS A 139 36.47 -38.66 -3.25
N ASP A 140 35.17 -38.36 -3.32
CA ASP A 140 34.61 -37.01 -3.16
C ASP A 140 33.57 -36.97 -2.02
N LEU A 141 33.63 -35.93 -1.20
CA LEU A 141 32.76 -35.77 -0.03
C LEU A 141 31.31 -35.52 -0.46
N TYR A 142 30.39 -36.40 -0.04
CA TYR A 142 28.95 -36.27 -0.28
C TYR A 142 28.15 -35.67 0.88
N TRP A 143 28.76 -35.54 2.06
CA TRP A 143 28.11 -34.96 3.24
C TRP A 143 28.40 -33.47 3.42
N LEU A 144 27.50 -32.78 4.11
CA LEU A 144 27.62 -31.35 4.39
C LEU A 144 28.63 -31.10 5.51
N LYS A 145 29.54 -30.14 5.30
CA LYS A 145 30.48 -29.66 6.33
C LYS A 145 29.85 -28.64 7.28
N LYS A 146 28.80 -27.95 6.83
CA LYS A 146 28.06 -26.92 7.56
C LYS A 146 26.66 -26.75 6.96
N LEU A 147 25.66 -26.48 7.79
CA LEU A 147 24.31 -26.18 7.34
C LEU A 147 24.14 -24.68 6.99
N PRO A 148 23.52 -24.36 5.84
CA PRO A 148 23.26 -22.97 5.47
C PRO A 148 22.17 -22.35 6.36
N LYS A 149 22.43 -21.14 6.85
CA LYS A 149 21.50 -20.28 7.63
C LYS A 149 21.12 -20.80 9.03
N VAL A 150 21.90 -21.73 9.60
CA VAL A 150 21.70 -22.17 10.99
C VAL A 150 22.44 -21.26 11.98
N LYS A 151 21.75 -20.83 13.04
CA LYS A 151 22.28 -19.96 14.10
C LYS A 151 22.56 -20.68 15.42
N LEU A 152 21.98 -21.86 15.62
CA LEU A 152 22.06 -22.64 16.85
C LEU A 152 22.72 -23.98 16.57
N GLY A 153 23.67 -24.40 17.40
CA GLY A 153 24.30 -25.69 17.19
C GLY A 153 25.24 -26.16 18.29
N TYR A 154 25.68 -27.41 18.17
CA TYR A 154 26.58 -28.07 19.09
C TYR A 154 27.62 -28.91 18.36
N LYS A 155 28.89 -28.83 18.79
CA LYS A 155 29.95 -29.70 18.31
C LYS A 155 30.22 -30.82 19.33
N ILE A 156 30.04 -32.07 18.92
CA ILE A 156 30.37 -33.26 19.71
C ILE A 156 31.89 -33.36 19.84
N MET A 157 32.39 -33.36 21.07
CA MET A 157 33.82 -33.43 21.38
C MET A 157 34.26 -34.87 21.72
N ASP A 158 33.33 -35.75 22.11
CA ASP A 158 33.59 -37.11 22.61
C ASP A 158 33.76 -38.16 21.49
N THR A 159 34.33 -37.77 20.36
CA THR A 159 34.63 -38.68 19.25
C THR A 159 36.07 -39.16 19.35
N GLN A 160 36.30 -40.42 19.69
CA GLN A 160 37.64 -41.00 19.81
C GLN A 160 38.04 -41.77 18.54
N LEU A 161 39.33 -41.69 18.20
CA LEU A 161 39.93 -42.51 17.15
C LEU A 161 40.15 -43.94 17.65
N LYS A 162 39.56 -44.94 16.97
CA LYS A 162 39.88 -46.35 17.24
C LYS A 162 41.07 -46.80 16.41
N LYS A 163 42.22 -46.98 17.07
CA LYS A 163 43.49 -47.35 16.43
C LYS A 163 43.40 -48.66 15.64
N GLU A 164 42.61 -49.61 16.14
CA GLU A 164 42.41 -50.94 15.54
C GLU A 164 41.84 -50.89 14.12
N LEU A 165 41.03 -49.88 13.80
CA LEU A 165 40.40 -49.71 12.48
C LEU A 165 41.37 -49.14 11.44
N PHE A 166 42.52 -48.61 11.86
CA PHE A 166 43.57 -48.11 10.96
C PHE A 166 44.70 -49.14 10.77
N ASN A 167 44.40 -50.42 10.93
CA ASN A 167 45.28 -51.53 10.61
C ASN A 167 45.25 -51.81 9.09
N LYS A 168 46.40 -52.07 8.49
CA LYS A 168 46.57 -52.42 7.07
C LYS A 168 45.63 -53.55 6.60
N ASP A 169 45.51 -54.64 7.34
CA ASP A 169 44.67 -55.78 6.97
C ASP A 169 43.19 -55.38 6.89
N PHE A 170 42.73 -54.60 7.88
CA PHE A 170 41.37 -54.09 7.93
C PHE A 170 41.09 -53.12 6.78
N ILE A 171 42.02 -52.20 6.51
CA ILE A 171 41.91 -51.26 5.38
C ILE A 171 41.87 -52.03 4.05
N ILE A 172 42.71 -53.05 3.87
CA ILE A 172 42.73 -53.90 2.67
C ILE A 172 41.36 -54.56 2.46
N ASP A 173 40.71 -55.06 3.51
CA ASP A 173 39.40 -55.70 3.38
C ASP A 173 38.29 -54.71 2.99
N VAL A 174 38.33 -53.48 3.52
CA VAL A 174 37.42 -52.41 3.09
C VAL A 174 37.71 -51.99 1.65
N VAL A 175 38.99 -51.92 1.26
CA VAL A 175 39.42 -51.64 -0.13
C VAL A 175 38.93 -52.71 -1.09
N LYS A 176 39.05 -54.01 -0.77
CA LYS A 176 38.53 -55.09 -1.61
C LYS A 176 37.03 -54.93 -1.88
N LYS A 177 36.25 -54.61 -0.84
CA LYS A 177 34.81 -54.34 -0.97
C LYS A 177 34.53 -53.11 -1.83
N PHE A 178 35.27 -52.03 -1.62
CA PHE A 178 35.17 -50.81 -2.44
C PHE A 178 35.42 -51.10 -3.91
N ILE A 179 36.46 -51.88 -4.23
CA ILE A 179 36.81 -52.23 -5.61
C ILE A 179 35.71 -53.07 -6.28
N LEU A 180 35.19 -54.08 -5.59
CA LEU A 180 34.09 -54.91 -6.10
C LEU A 180 32.83 -54.09 -6.38
N ASN A 181 32.56 -53.06 -5.59
CA ASN A 181 31.37 -52.22 -5.74
C ASN A 181 31.55 -51.06 -6.73
N ASN A 182 32.74 -50.86 -7.30
CA ASN A 182 33.07 -49.74 -8.19
C ASN A 182 33.84 -50.23 -9.45
N GLU A 183 33.35 -51.30 -10.08
CA GLU A 183 33.93 -51.87 -11.31
C GLU A 183 34.08 -50.83 -12.42
N ASP A 184 33.11 -49.93 -12.55
CA ASP A 184 33.07 -48.84 -13.54
C ASP A 184 34.31 -47.93 -13.49
N ILE A 185 34.91 -47.81 -12.30
CA ILE A 185 36.03 -46.90 -12.03
C ILE A 185 37.38 -47.63 -12.08
N ILE A 186 37.42 -48.89 -11.64
CA ILE A 186 38.65 -49.63 -11.37
C ILE A 186 38.96 -50.69 -12.45
N GLY A 187 37.97 -51.05 -13.25
CA GLY A 187 38.09 -52.03 -14.34
C GLY A 187 37.65 -53.44 -13.94
N ASN A 188 37.81 -54.39 -14.85
CA ASN A 188 37.31 -55.77 -14.68
C ASN A 188 38.35 -56.69 -14.03
N ASN A 189 37.93 -57.53 -13.09
CA ASN A 189 38.77 -58.46 -12.32
C ASN A 189 40.05 -57.83 -11.68
N PRO A 190 39.95 -56.68 -11.00
CA PRO A 190 41.08 -56.07 -10.31
C PRO A 190 41.50 -56.91 -9.09
N LYS A 191 42.79 -57.17 -8.96
CA LYS A 191 43.39 -57.81 -7.78
C LYS A 191 44.18 -56.77 -6.98
N VAL A 192 43.74 -56.50 -5.75
CA VAL A 192 44.48 -55.66 -4.79
C VAL A 192 45.84 -56.29 -4.53
N LEU A 193 46.89 -55.53 -4.80
CA LEU A 193 48.28 -55.93 -4.54
C LEU A 193 48.75 -55.39 -3.18
N ASP A 194 48.43 -54.13 -2.89
CA ASP A 194 48.82 -53.47 -1.64
C ASP A 194 47.98 -52.20 -1.38
N VAL A 195 48.06 -51.67 -0.17
CA VAL A 195 47.54 -50.35 0.19
C VAL A 195 48.64 -49.57 0.89
N LEU A 196 48.95 -48.40 0.35
CA LEU A 196 50.03 -47.53 0.82
C LEU A 196 49.46 -46.19 1.32
N SER A 197 50.25 -45.45 2.10
CA SER A 197 49.96 -44.04 2.32
C SER A 197 50.09 -43.24 1.00
N GLN A 198 49.57 -42.01 0.98
CA GLN A 198 49.73 -41.12 -0.17
C GLN A 198 51.21 -40.85 -0.52
N GLU A 199 52.09 -40.86 0.49
CA GLU A 199 53.56 -40.77 0.38
C GLU A 199 54.24 -42.12 0.03
N GLN A 200 53.47 -43.14 -0.33
CA GLN A 200 53.93 -44.50 -0.66
C GLN A 200 54.62 -45.24 0.49
N GLN A 201 54.34 -44.86 1.73
CA GLN A 201 54.85 -45.56 2.91
C GLN A 201 53.93 -46.74 3.27
N ASP A 202 54.54 -47.78 3.85
CA ASP A 202 53.82 -48.96 4.32
C ASP A 202 52.94 -48.63 5.55
N LEU A 203 51.74 -49.21 5.61
CA LEU A 203 50.73 -48.98 6.64
C LEU A 203 50.81 -49.97 7.82
N ASN A 204 51.93 -50.66 7.97
CA ASN A 204 52.11 -51.67 9.02
C ASN A 204 52.35 -51.08 10.43
N ASN A 205 52.74 -49.81 10.55
CA ASN A 205 53.04 -49.17 11.84
C ASN A 205 52.11 -47.98 12.12
N PHE A 206 51.16 -48.16 13.03
CA PHE A 206 50.21 -47.12 13.43
C PHE A 206 50.89 -45.81 13.88
N LYS A 207 52.03 -45.86 14.57
CA LYS A 207 52.74 -44.64 15.04
C LYS A 207 53.21 -43.75 13.90
N LEU A 208 53.48 -44.32 12.71
CA LEU A 208 53.86 -43.57 11.52
C LEU A 208 52.61 -42.99 10.82
N ILE A 209 51.51 -43.74 10.83
CA ILE A 209 50.24 -43.40 10.19
C ILE A 209 49.49 -42.32 10.97
N GLU A 210 49.58 -42.32 12.31
CA GLU A 210 48.85 -41.41 13.20
C GLU A 210 49.02 -39.93 12.81
N LYS A 211 50.23 -39.53 12.37
CA LYS A 211 50.50 -38.16 11.89
C LYS A 211 49.82 -37.82 10.57
N SER A 212 49.45 -38.82 9.78
CA SER A 212 48.79 -38.68 8.48
C SER A 212 47.27 -38.72 8.57
N ILE A 213 46.72 -39.13 9.71
CA ILE A 213 45.28 -39.12 9.96
C ILE A 213 44.81 -37.68 10.14
N LYS A 214 43.89 -37.25 9.28
CA LYS A 214 43.28 -35.92 9.30
C LYS A 214 41.86 -36.00 9.83
N LYS A 215 41.32 -34.86 10.24
CA LYS A 215 39.93 -34.70 10.69
C LYS A 215 39.15 -33.94 9.64
N GLU A 216 37.92 -34.35 9.40
CA GLU A 216 36.99 -33.66 8.51
C GLU A 216 35.66 -33.48 9.23
N THR A 217 35.07 -32.29 9.10
CA THR A 217 33.83 -31.95 9.78
C THR A 217 32.61 -32.44 9.01
N ILE A 218 31.63 -32.96 9.73
CA ILE A 218 30.31 -33.29 9.22
C ILE A 218 29.23 -32.61 10.08
N ALA A 219 28.20 -32.09 9.42
CA ALA A 219 27.09 -31.38 10.05
C ALA A 219 25.76 -32.07 9.70
N PHE A 220 24.91 -32.27 10.71
CA PHE A 220 23.57 -32.82 10.59
C PHE A 220 22.53 -31.82 11.09
N GLU A 221 21.40 -31.75 10.39
CA GLU A 221 20.25 -30.97 10.82
C GLU A 221 19.47 -31.75 11.89
N SER A 222 19.11 -31.06 12.96
CA SER A 222 18.43 -31.61 14.12
C SER A 222 17.33 -30.66 14.57
N SER A 223 16.37 -31.18 15.32
CA SER A 223 15.42 -30.36 16.09
C SER A 223 15.42 -30.78 17.56
N ILE A 224 15.15 -29.82 18.44
CA ILE A 224 15.06 -30.06 19.88
C ILE A 224 13.67 -29.68 20.33
N GLU A 225 12.92 -30.65 20.84
CA GLU A 225 11.63 -30.40 21.48
C GLU A 225 11.82 -30.26 22.98
N LEU A 226 11.31 -29.16 23.55
CA LEU A 226 11.25 -28.92 24.99
C LEU A 226 9.78 -28.82 25.42
N ASN A 227 9.44 -29.61 26.44
CA ASN A 227 8.14 -29.65 27.07
C ASN A 227 8.03 -28.63 28.21
N VAL A 228 6.80 -28.30 28.59
CA VAL A 228 6.49 -27.33 29.66
C VAL A 228 7.01 -27.81 31.03
N ASP A 229 7.14 -29.12 31.24
CA ASP A 229 7.71 -29.72 32.45
C ASP A 229 9.26 -29.73 32.46
N GLY A 230 9.89 -29.17 31.43
CA GLY A 230 11.35 -29.11 31.30
C GLY A 230 11.98 -30.36 30.69
N LYS A 231 11.20 -31.39 30.33
CA LYS A 231 11.72 -32.55 29.58
C LYS A 231 12.01 -32.18 28.13
N PHE A 232 13.01 -32.83 27.54
CA PHE A 232 13.39 -32.58 26.15
C PHE A 232 13.72 -33.85 25.38
N GLU A 233 13.52 -33.75 24.06
CA GLU A 233 13.93 -34.74 23.08
C GLU A 233 14.79 -34.07 22.00
N VAL A 234 15.75 -34.83 21.46
CA VAL A 234 16.61 -34.39 20.36
C VAL A 234 16.31 -35.30 19.18
N TYR A 235 15.82 -34.72 18.10
CA TYR A 235 15.51 -35.43 16.87
C TYR A 235 16.61 -35.18 15.84
N VAL A 236 17.08 -36.27 15.23
CA VAL A 236 18.08 -36.27 14.17
C VAL A 236 17.64 -37.28 13.13
N GLU A 237 17.74 -36.94 11.84
CA GLU A 237 17.37 -37.85 10.76
C GLU A 237 18.30 -39.07 10.65
N ASP A 238 19.60 -38.87 10.90
CA ASP A 238 20.58 -39.94 10.87
C ASP A 238 20.40 -40.90 12.07
N LYS A 239 20.08 -42.15 11.77
CA LYS A 239 19.78 -43.19 12.77
C LYS A 239 20.97 -43.46 13.68
N ASN A 240 22.19 -43.50 13.13
CA ASN A 240 23.40 -43.80 13.90
C ASN A 240 23.70 -42.67 14.90
N LEU A 241 23.58 -41.41 14.45
CA LEU A 241 23.75 -40.25 15.31
C LEU A 241 22.68 -40.17 16.39
N LYS A 242 21.42 -40.46 16.05
CA LYS A 242 20.33 -40.54 17.02
C LYS A 242 20.61 -41.58 18.10
N GLU A 243 20.95 -42.80 17.72
CA GLU A 243 21.31 -43.86 18.67
C GLU A 243 22.53 -43.50 19.52
N PHE A 244 23.53 -42.84 18.92
CA PHE A 244 24.73 -42.41 19.64
C PHE A 244 24.42 -41.36 20.72
N ILE A 245 23.51 -40.42 20.44
CA ILE A 245 23.04 -39.40 21.38
C ILE A 245 22.17 -40.03 22.46
N ASP A 246 21.21 -40.88 22.09
CA ASP A 246 20.26 -41.48 23.05
C ASP A 246 20.94 -42.42 24.05
N ARG A 247 22.02 -43.10 23.65
CA ARG A 247 22.85 -43.92 24.56
C ARG A 247 23.70 -43.11 25.54
N ARG A 248 23.82 -41.79 25.36
CA ARG A 248 24.67 -40.90 26.18
C ARG A 248 23.87 -39.72 26.74
N PRO A 249 23.21 -39.90 27.90
CA PRO A 249 22.40 -38.85 28.51
C PRO A 249 23.15 -37.53 28.73
N GLU A 250 24.42 -37.57 29.15
CA GLU A 250 25.22 -36.36 29.35
C GLU A 250 25.46 -35.57 28.06
N LEU A 251 25.71 -36.26 26.95
CA LEU A 251 25.87 -35.61 25.64
C LEU A 251 24.57 -34.94 25.21
N LYS A 252 23.43 -35.64 25.35
CA LYS A 252 22.10 -35.10 25.08
C LYS A 252 21.85 -33.82 25.91
N ASN A 253 22.15 -33.86 27.20
CA ASN A 253 22.03 -32.71 28.10
C ASN A 253 22.91 -31.53 27.65
N ASN A 254 24.16 -31.80 27.25
CA ASN A 254 25.10 -30.78 26.78
C ASN A 254 24.66 -30.12 25.48
N ILE A 255 24.13 -30.90 24.53
CA ILE A 255 23.55 -30.39 23.27
C ILE A 255 22.45 -29.38 23.60
N VAL A 256 21.44 -29.80 24.37
CA VAL A 256 20.30 -28.94 24.70
C VAL A 256 20.75 -27.72 25.49
N LYS A 257 21.57 -27.89 26.53
CA LYS A 257 22.08 -26.79 27.34
C LYS A 257 22.80 -25.73 26.50
N LYS A 258 23.64 -26.15 25.54
CA LYS A 258 24.39 -25.22 24.71
C LYS A 258 23.50 -24.46 23.73
N VAL A 259 22.52 -25.14 23.14
CA VAL A 259 21.51 -24.51 22.26
C VAL A 259 20.70 -23.46 23.02
N LEU A 260 20.21 -23.80 24.22
CA LEU A 260 19.49 -22.87 25.08
C LEU A 260 20.34 -21.65 25.48
N GLN A 261 21.63 -21.85 25.77
CA GLN A 261 22.57 -20.74 26.04
C GLN A 261 22.77 -19.83 24.83
N GLN A 262 22.96 -20.39 23.63
CA GLN A 262 23.12 -19.60 22.41
C GLN A 262 21.86 -18.77 22.12
N TYR A 263 20.68 -19.37 22.29
CA TYR A 263 19.40 -18.69 22.14
C TYR A 263 19.23 -17.55 23.16
N LYS A 264 19.51 -17.81 24.45
CA LYS A 264 19.52 -16.78 25.50
C LYS A 264 20.43 -15.60 25.14
N ASN A 265 21.69 -15.87 24.80
CA ASN A 265 22.67 -14.85 24.45
C ASN A 265 22.23 -13.99 23.26
N SER A 266 21.46 -14.55 22.32
CA SER A 266 20.92 -13.82 21.18
C SER A 266 19.84 -12.79 21.55
N LEU A 267 19.24 -12.93 22.73
CA LEU A 267 18.11 -12.13 23.21
C LEU A 267 18.48 -11.20 24.38
N ASP A 268 19.55 -11.47 25.12
CA ASP A 268 20.00 -10.68 26.28
C ASP A 268 20.26 -9.20 25.95
N ASN A 269 20.69 -8.90 24.72
CA ASN A 269 20.90 -7.51 24.26
C ASN A 269 19.61 -6.80 23.82
N VAL A 270 18.51 -7.54 23.67
CA VAL A 270 17.21 -7.03 23.19
C VAL A 270 16.23 -6.86 24.34
N PHE A 271 16.14 -7.86 25.21
CA PHE A 271 15.09 -7.97 26.23
C PHE A 271 15.66 -7.95 27.65
N LEU A 272 15.00 -7.22 28.54
CA LEU A 272 15.25 -7.27 29.98
C LEU A 272 14.38 -8.39 30.56
N ILE A 273 14.89 -9.62 30.49
CA ILE A 273 14.14 -10.82 30.85
C ILE A 273 14.14 -10.97 32.37
N LYS A 274 12.95 -11.03 32.98
CA LYS A 274 12.80 -11.17 34.42
C LYS A 274 12.68 -12.65 34.85
N ASP A 275 13.17 -12.95 36.05
CA ASP A 275 12.99 -14.24 36.73
C ASP A 275 11.74 -14.22 37.64
N GLU A 276 10.61 -13.71 37.13
CA GLU A 276 9.36 -13.61 37.91
C GLU A 276 8.53 -14.91 37.80
N LYS A 277 7.82 -15.27 38.89
CA LYS A 277 6.82 -16.34 38.83
C LYS A 277 5.66 -15.91 37.94
N ILE A 278 5.38 -16.70 36.91
CA ILE A 278 4.30 -16.43 35.96
C ILE A 278 2.94 -16.59 36.63
N ASN A 279 2.10 -15.56 36.50
CA ASN A 279 0.70 -15.63 36.93
C ASN A 279 -0.15 -16.40 35.89
N HIS A 280 -0.40 -17.68 36.15
CA HIS A 280 -1.22 -18.54 35.28
C HIS A 280 -2.72 -18.18 35.25
N GLU A 281 -3.20 -17.25 36.07
CA GLU A 281 -4.54 -16.67 35.90
C GLU A 281 -4.59 -15.76 34.67
N ASN A 282 -3.49 -15.04 34.40
CA ASN A 282 -3.40 -14.08 33.30
C ASN A 282 -2.76 -14.66 32.03
N PHE A 283 -1.98 -15.75 32.14
CA PHE A 283 -1.26 -16.36 31.02
C PHE A 283 -1.61 -17.84 30.84
N HIS A 284 -1.57 -18.31 29.60
CA HIS A 284 -1.62 -19.74 29.30
C HIS A 284 -0.34 -20.43 29.82
N LYS A 285 -0.45 -21.72 30.17
CA LYS A 285 0.71 -22.52 30.61
C LYS A 285 1.65 -22.87 29.45
N GLU A 286 1.12 -22.88 28.23
CA GLU A 286 1.89 -23.15 27.01
C GLU A 286 2.94 -22.05 26.79
N ILE A 287 4.13 -22.50 26.38
CA ILE A 287 5.29 -21.65 26.14
C ILE A 287 5.78 -21.85 24.71
N ASP A 288 6.37 -20.80 24.15
CA ASP A 288 6.95 -20.86 22.81
C ASP A 288 8.18 -19.95 22.64
N LEU A 289 8.88 -20.09 21.52
CA LEU A 289 9.97 -19.21 21.13
C LEU A 289 9.45 -17.85 20.65
N ILE A 290 10.27 -16.80 20.80
CA ILE A 290 9.92 -15.46 20.30
C ILE A 290 9.78 -15.47 18.78
N SER A 291 10.61 -16.27 18.08
CA SER A 291 10.55 -16.45 16.63
C SER A 291 9.24 -17.09 16.14
N ASN A 292 8.50 -17.76 17.03
CA ASN A 292 7.27 -18.47 16.68
C ASN A 292 6.02 -17.59 16.85
N ILE A 293 6.18 -16.33 17.28
CA ILE A 293 5.09 -15.36 17.33
C ILE A 293 4.61 -15.09 15.90
N ASN A 294 3.51 -15.74 15.51
CA ASN A 294 2.90 -15.54 14.20
C ASN A 294 2.14 -14.20 14.15
N VAL A 295 2.72 -13.23 13.45
CA VAL A 295 2.15 -11.89 13.26
C VAL A 295 1.20 -11.91 12.07
N SER A 296 -0.11 -11.91 12.36
CA SER A 296 -1.18 -11.92 11.36
C SER A 296 -1.12 -10.69 10.44
N SER A 297 -1.56 -10.84 9.19
CA SER A 297 -1.60 -9.75 8.20
C SER A 297 -2.55 -8.61 8.55
N ASN A 298 -3.58 -8.88 9.36
CA ASN A 298 -4.56 -7.88 9.81
C ASN A 298 -4.16 -7.15 11.11
N TRP A 299 -3.01 -7.47 11.68
CA TRP A 299 -2.47 -6.72 12.82
C TRP A 299 -1.69 -5.51 12.31
N ASN A 300 -2.13 -4.31 12.71
CA ASN A 300 -1.56 -3.06 12.23
C ASN A 300 -1.04 -2.16 13.36
N LEU A 301 -1.29 -2.53 14.63
CA LEU A 301 -0.84 -1.81 15.82
C LEU A 301 -0.14 -2.77 16.79
N LEU A 302 1.06 -2.40 17.23
CA LEU A 302 1.83 -3.11 18.24
C LEU A 302 2.10 -2.19 19.43
N LEU A 303 1.78 -2.64 20.64
CA LEU A 303 2.17 -2.01 21.89
C LEU A 303 3.37 -2.77 22.49
N ILE A 304 4.37 -2.03 22.97
CA ILE A 304 5.61 -2.57 23.55
C ILE A 304 5.84 -1.92 24.91
N ASN A 305 6.00 -2.73 25.94
CA ASN A 305 6.40 -2.24 27.26
C ASN A 305 7.91 -2.00 27.29
N ASP A 306 8.33 -0.74 27.33
CA ASP A 306 9.75 -0.38 27.23
C ASP A 306 10.58 -0.84 28.44
N GLN A 307 9.92 -1.09 29.59
CA GLN A 307 10.59 -1.64 30.77
C GLN A 307 11.17 -3.03 30.50
N HIS A 308 10.64 -3.77 29.53
CA HIS A 308 11.11 -5.10 29.16
C HIS A 308 12.11 -5.09 28.00
N ILE A 309 12.47 -3.91 27.47
CA ILE A 309 13.37 -3.77 26.33
C ILE A 309 14.71 -3.19 26.79
N VAL A 310 15.83 -3.75 26.34
CA VAL A 310 17.18 -3.22 26.58
C VAL A 310 17.56 -2.20 25.52
N SER A 311 17.42 -2.57 24.25
CA SER A 311 17.83 -1.78 23.09
C SER A 311 16.73 -1.72 22.03
N HIS A 312 16.24 -0.50 21.74
CA HIS A 312 15.28 -0.30 20.63
C HIS A 312 15.90 -0.64 19.29
N GLU A 313 17.19 -0.33 19.10
CA GLU A 313 17.88 -0.58 17.83
C GLU A 313 17.97 -2.07 17.51
N ASP A 314 18.35 -2.88 18.51
CA ASP A 314 18.43 -4.32 18.34
C ASP A 314 17.05 -4.96 18.25
N LEU A 315 16.06 -4.44 18.99
CA LEU A 315 14.67 -4.84 18.85
C LEU A 315 14.19 -4.66 17.40
N PHE A 316 14.37 -3.46 16.82
CA PHE A 316 13.92 -3.16 15.45
C PHE A 316 14.65 -3.94 14.35
N LYS A 317 15.79 -4.59 14.62
CA LYS A 317 16.43 -5.53 13.67
C LYS A 317 15.60 -6.81 13.48
N ASN A 318 14.68 -7.13 14.39
CA ASN A 318 13.82 -8.30 14.30
C ASN A 318 12.59 -8.02 13.41
N ASN A 319 12.81 -8.02 12.09
CA ASN A 319 11.78 -7.66 11.09
C ASN A 319 10.48 -8.47 11.19
N GLU A 320 10.53 -9.71 11.71
CA GLU A 320 9.36 -10.59 11.81
C GLU A 320 8.36 -10.11 12.87
N LEU A 321 8.82 -9.64 14.03
CA LEU A 321 7.95 -9.11 15.09
C LEU A 321 7.19 -7.85 14.67
N PHE A 322 7.79 -7.06 13.78
CA PHE A 322 7.19 -5.81 13.30
C PHE A 322 6.55 -5.94 11.92
N LYS A 323 6.41 -7.16 11.40
CA LYS A 323 5.80 -7.40 10.10
C LYS A 323 4.36 -6.86 10.10
N ASN A 324 3.97 -6.14 9.05
CA ASN A 324 2.62 -5.55 8.88
C ASN A 324 2.23 -4.41 9.85
N MET A 325 3.06 -4.08 10.85
CA MET A 325 2.74 -2.98 11.78
C MET A 325 2.91 -1.62 11.09
N GLU A 326 1.84 -0.84 11.05
CA GLU A 326 1.89 0.59 10.66
C GLU A 326 2.16 1.47 11.89
N PHE A 327 1.54 1.13 13.03
CA PHE A 327 1.64 1.87 14.28
C PHE A 327 2.35 1.04 15.34
N ILE A 328 3.30 1.67 16.05
CA ILE A 328 4.01 1.07 17.17
C ILE A 328 3.96 2.03 18.35
N ILE A 329 3.39 1.60 19.48
CA ILE A 329 3.38 2.36 20.72
C ILE A 329 4.37 1.72 21.69
N ILE A 330 5.40 2.46 22.06
CA ILE A 330 6.35 2.11 23.11
C ILE A 330 5.93 2.86 24.37
N TYR A 331 5.34 2.17 25.34
CA TYR A 331 4.83 2.74 26.58
C TYR A 331 5.70 2.37 27.78
N ASN A 332 5.55 3.07 28.90
CA ASN A 332 6.50 3.06 30.02
C ASN A 332 7.92 3.44 29.55
N SER A 333 7.99 4.37 28.60
CA SER A 333 9.19 4.72 27.85
C SER A 333 10.25 5.31 28.77
N LYS A 334 11.46 4.74 28.74
CA LYS A 334 12.62 5.23 29.53
C LYS A 334 13.04 6.66 29.16
N ARG A 335 12.58 7.15 28.01
CA ARG A 335 12.86 8.52 27.53
C ARG A 335 12.07 9.59 28.29
N ASN A 336 11.00 9.21 29.00
CA ASN A 336 10.08 10.13 29.67
C ASN A 336 9.56 11.25 28.76
N SER A 337 9.45 10.99 27.46
CA SER A 337 9.01 11.95 26.45
C SER A 337 7.86 11.37 25.63
N ASN A 338 6.81 12.16 25.43
CA ASN A 338 5.73 11.82 24.53
C ASN A 338 6.09 12.27 23.12
N GLU A 339 6.80 11.41 22.39
CA GLU A 339 7.36 11.73 21.09
C GLU A 339 6.74 10.86 20.01
N LEU A 340 6.45 11.46 18.86
CA LEU A 340 5.99 10.76 17.66
C LEU A 340 7.09 10.83 16.59
N LYS A 341 7.43 9.70 15.97
CA LYS A 341 8.43 9.60 14.90
C LYS A 341 7.97 8.71 13.75
N LEU A 342 8.40 9.05 12.53
CA LEU A 342 8.29 8.17 11.37
C LEU A 342 9.64 7.48 11.14
N LYS A 343 9.67 6.14 11.16
CA LYS A 343 10.87 5.34 10.85
C LYS A 343 10.50 4.15 9.97
N ASN A 344 11.15 3.99 8.82
CA ASN A 344 10.89 2.91 7.87
C ASN A 344 9.38 2.77 7.50
N ASN A 345 8.71 3.89 7.24
CA ASN A 345 7.27 3.98 6.98
C ASN A 345 6.35 3.53 8.14
N LYS A 346 6.87 3.41 9.37
CA LYS A 346 6.11 3.09 10.58
C LYS A 346 6.04 4.30 11.50
N ILE A 347 4.86 4.52 12.08
CA ILE A 347 4.61 5.58 13.05
C ILE A 347 4.92 5.00 14.43
N ILE A 348 6.00 5.47 15.04
CA ILE A 348 6.46 5.06 16.37
C ILE A 348 6.07 6.16 17.35
N ILE A 349 5.38 5.77 18.41
CA ILE A 349 4.87 6.64 19.45
C ILE A 349 5.51 6.23 20.76
N TYR A 350 6.23 7.13 21.40
CA TYR A 350 6.79 6.92 22.73
C TYR A 350 5.85 7.55 23.75
N LEU A 351 5.45 6.79 24.77
CA LEU A 351 4.56 7.26 25.84
C LEU A 351 5.24 7.02 27.19
N SER A 352 5.18 8.03 28.06
CA SER A 352 5.90 8.01 29.34
C SER A 352 5.47 6.86 30.25
N ASP A 353 4.17 6.65 30.48
CA ASP A 353 3.62 5.62 31.39
C ASP A 353 2.24 5.11 30.95
N SER A 354 1.94 3.85 31.21
CA SER A 354 0.58 3.30 31.13
C SER A 354 0.10 2.91 32.53
N GLU A 355 -1.13 3.27 32.88
CA GLU A 355 -1.75 2.85 34.15
C GLU A 355 -2.38 1.45 34.06
N ASP A 356 -2.49 0.89 32.85
CA ASP A 356 -3.17 -0.38 32.63
C ASP A 356 -2.36 -1.58 33.16
N ASN A 357 -2.93 -2.29 34.13
CA ASN A 357 -2.28 -3.44 34.78
C ASN A 357 -2.03 -4.61 33.83
N PHE A 358 -2.89 -4.82 32.83
CA PHE A 358 -2.70 -5.87 31.84
C PHE A 358 -1.50 -5.54 30.96
N LEU A 359 -1.41 -4.30 30.45
CA LEU A 359 -0.25 -3.85 29.67
C LEU A 359 1.06 -3.95 30.47
N LYS A 360 1.09 -3.50 31.73
CA LYS A 360 2.26 -3.65 32.61
C LYS A 360 2.73 -5.10 32.75
N SER A 361 1.80 -6.06 32.72
CA SER A 361 2.13 -7.50 32.83
C SER A 361 2.59 -8.13 31.52
N THR A 362 2.49 -7.44 30.39
CA THR A 362 2.84 -7.96 29.06
C THR A 362 4.07 -7.27 28.48
N THR A 363 4.74 -7.93 27.54
CA THR A 363 5.88 -7.37 26.79
C THR A 363 5.43 -6.80 25.44
N PHE A 364 4.59 -7.58 24.74
CA PHE A 364 4.03 -7.20 23.45
C PHE A 364 2.52 -7.35 23.46
N THR A 365 1.82 -6.42 22.82
CA THR A 365 0.38 -6.51 22.57
C THR A 365 0.10 -6.13 21.14
N TYR A 366 -0.32 -7.10 20.33
CA TYR A 366 -0.76 -6.89 18.96
C TYR A 366 -2.26 -6.63 18.91
N ILE A 367 -2.66 -5.66 18.11
CA ILE A 367 -4.04 -5.26 17.93
C ILE A 367 -4.38 -5.27 16.44
N SER A 368 -5.46 -5.98 16.08
CA SER A 368 -5.95 -6.04 14.71
C SER A 368 -6.69 -4.77 14.28
N SER A 369 -6.93 -4.63 12.97
CA SER A 369 -7.86 -3.66 12.41
C SER A 369 -9.23 -3.70 13.10
N ASP A 370 -9.69 -4.91 13.42
CA ASP A 370 -10.98 -5.18 14.08
C ASP A 370 -10.88 -5.14 15.62
N ASN A 371 -9.80 -4.57 16.15
CA ASN A 371 -9.49 -4.44 17.58
C ASN A 371 -9.43 -5.77 18.37
N LYS A 372 -9.13 -6.89 17.71
CA LYS A 372 -8.80 -8.15 18.40
C LYS A 372 -7.39 -8.07 18.95
N ILE A 373 -7.20 -8.62 20.14
CA ILE A 373 -5.98 -8.43 20.93
C ILE A 373 -5.27 -9.77 21.10
N LYS A 374 -3.96 -9.78 20.89
CA LYS A 374 -3.11 -10.90 21.22
C LYS A 374 -1.85 -10.39 21.90
N SER A 375 -1.65 -10.76 23.16
CA SER A 375 -0.55 -10.26 23.98
C SER A 375 0.37 -11.38 24.43
N PHE A 376 1.64 -11.03 24.62
CA PHE A 376 2.70 -11.94 24.97
C PHE A 376 3.56 -11.38 26.09
N LEU A 377 4.01 -12.24 26.98
CA LEU A 377 5.03 -11.95 28.00
C LEU A 377 6.29 -12.75 27.68
N ILE A 378 7.45 -12.08 27.66
CA ILE A 378 8.75 -12.74 27.61
C ILE A 378 9.27 -12.86 29.03
N SER A 379 9.55 -14.08 29.49
CA SER A 379 10.06 -14.37 30.83
C SER A 379 10.98 -15.59 30.80
N ASN A 380 11.83 -15.75 31.81
CA ASN A 380 12.66 -16.94 31.90
C ASN A 380 11.84 -18.16 32.33
N MET A 381 12.15 -19.30 31.70
CA MET A 381 11.78 -20.63 32.18
C MET A 381 13.04 -21.32 32.71
N GLN A 382 12.92 -21.95 33.89
CA GLN A 382 13.95 -22.81 34.46
C GLN A 382 13.80 -24.24 33.96
N VAL A 383 14.89 -24.83 33.46
CA VAL A 383 14.97 -26.26 33.13
C VAL A 383 15.82 -26.94 34.20
N ASP A 384 15.14 -27.51 35.21
CA ASP A 384 15.79 -28.06 36.42
C ASP A 384 16.87 -29.10 36.09
N GLN A 385 16.59 -30.00 35.15
CA GLN A 385 17.52 -31.07 34.74
C GLN A 385 18.86 -30.54 34.19
N LEU A 386 18.88 -29.33 33.63
CA LEU A 386 20.06 -28.72 33.00
C LEU A 386 20.64 -27.56 33.83
N ASN A 387 19.93 -27.15 34.88
CA ASN A 387 20.19 -25.95 35.68
C ASN A 387 20.43 -24.71 34.79
N ILE A 388 19.46 -24.41 33.93
CA ILE A 388 19.52 -23.27 33.01
C ILE A 388 18.19 -22.51 32.98
N ASN A 389 18.28 -21.18 33.04
CA ASN A 389 17.18 -20.26 32.80
C ASN A 389 17.35 -19.61 31.44
N PHE A 390 16.31 -19.69 30.60
CA PHE A 390 16.32 -19.12 29.26
C PHE A 390 14.96 -18.47 28.94
N PRO A 391 14.92 -17.45 28.07
CA PRO A 391 13.69 -16.73 27.75
C PRO A 391 12.70 -17.59 26.98
N VAL A 392 11.43 -17.55 27.37
CA VAL A 392 10.30 -18.12 26.63
C VAL A 392 9.19 -17.08 26.52
N THR A 393 8.27 -17.32 25.59
CA THR A 393 7.10 -16.50 25.35
C THR A 393 5.87 -17.17 25.94
N TYR A 394 5.12 -16.45 26.76
CA TYR A 394 3.81 -16.85 27.28
C TYR A 394 2.71 -16.08 26.58
N LEU A 395 1.69 -16.79 26.10
CA LEU A 395 0.48 -16.16 25.54
C LEU A 395 -0.43 -15.68 26.69
N ALA A 396 -0.84 -14.41 26.65
CA ALA A 396 -1.80 -13.88 27.60
C ALA A 396 -3.20 -14.43 27.30
N LYS A 397 -3.96 -14.74 28.35
CA LYS A 397 -5.39 -15.04 28.25
C LYS A 397 -6.13 -13.76 27.90
N THR A 398 -7.06 -13.85 26.93
CA THR A 398 -7.74 -12.68 26.36
C THR A 398 -8.48 -11.90 27.45
N LYS A 399 -8.10 -10.63 27.64
CA LYS A 399 -8.87 -9.64 28.40
C LYS A 399 -9.25 -8.50 27.46
N ASN A 400 -10.40 -7.87 27.70
CA ASN A 400 -10.77 -6.64 27.00
C ASN A 400 -9.84 -5.53 27.47
N LEU A 401 -8.97 -5.04 26.59
CA LEU A 401 -8.19 -3.81 26.80
C LEU A 401 -8.90 -2.70 26.04
N ASP A 402 -9.35 -1.67 26.76
CA ASP A 402 -9.82 -0.45 26.13
C ASP A 402 -8.64 0.52 25.95
N ILE A 403 -8.16 0.58 24.70
CA ILE A 403 -7.03 1.42 24.31
C ILE A 403 -7.37 2.91 24.50
N ASN A 404 -8.64 3.29 24.30
CA ASN A 404 -9.07 4.68 24.47
C ASN A 404 -8.93 5.15 25.91
N ILE A 405 -9.25 4.28 26.86
CA ILE A 405 -9.09 4.56 28.29
C ILE A 405 -7.60 4.54 28.66
N SER A 406 -6.89 3.49 28.24
CA SER A 406 -5.48 3.25 28.60
C SER A 406 -4.53 4.39 28.18
N PHE A 407 -4.87 5.11 27.10
CA PHE A 407 -4.03 6.19 26.57
C PHE A 407 -4.76 7.54 26.47
N ASN A 408 -5.86 7.73 27.20
CA ASN A 408 -6.68 8.95 27.11
C ASN A 408 -5.88 10.25 27.32
N LYS A 409 -4.99 10.26 28.32
CA LYS A 409 -4.13 11.41 28.62
C LYS A 409 -3.26 11.80 27.43
N PHE A 410 -2.71 10.82 26.72
CA PHE A 410 -1.86 11.03 25.55
C PHE A 410 -2.67 11.46 24.32
N PHE A 411 -3.90 10.98 24.16
CA PHE A 411 -4.77 11.45 23.08
C PHE A 411 -5.09 12.93 23.19
N LYS A 412 -5.27 13.46 24.41
CA LYS A 412 -5.43 14.91 24.61
C LYS A 412 -4.19 15.70 24.20
N GLU A 413 -3.01 15.23 24.60
CA GLU A 413 -1.75 15.86 24.19
C GLU A 413 -1.54 15.80 22.67
N PHE A 414 -1.89 14.69 22.02
CA PHE A 414 -1.82 14.57 20.56
C PHE A 414 -2.81 15.48 19.84
N GLN A 415 -3.98 15.73 20.43
CA GLN A 415 -4.94 16.72 19.92
C GLN A 415 -4.36 18.13 20.01
N GLU A 416 -3.75 18.50 21.14
CA GLU A 416 -3.10 19.79 21.32
C GLU A 416 -1.91 19.98 20.36
N ASN A 417 -1.08 18.95 20.18
CA ASN A 417 0.06 19.01 19.28
C ASN A 417 -0.38 19.02 17.80
N PHE A 418 -1.43 18.27 17.44
CA PHE A 418 -2.03 18.37 16.11
C PHE A 418 -2.45 19.80 15.80
N TYR A 419 -3.13 20.46 16.75
CA TYR A 419 -3.52 21.85 16.60
C TYR A 419 -2.31 22.79 16.49
N LYS A 420 -1.33 22.68 17.39
CA LYS A 420 -0.12 23.51 17.38
C LYS A 420 0.63 23.39 16.05
N ASP A 421 0.82 22.18 15.54
CA ASP A 421 1.58 21.94 14.31
C ASP A 421 0.86 22.50 13.08
N LEU A 422 -0.47 22.46 13.04
CA LEU A 422 -1.26 23.15 12.02
C LEU A 422 -1.01 24.66 12.05
N ILE A 423 -1.00 25.27 13.25
CA ILE A 423 -0.77 26.71 13.43
C ILE A 423 0.67 27.11 13.06
N TYR A 424 1.66 26.31 13.47
CA TYR A 424 3.09 26.53 13.17
C TYR A 424 3.50 26.10 11.76
N LYS A 425 2.56 25.55 10.97
CA LYS A 425 2.77 25.09 9.59
C LYS A 425 3.72 23.89 9.46
N ASP A 426 3.89 23.10 10.52
CA ASP A 426 4.57 21.80 10.45
C ASP A 426 3.58 20.70 10.02
N PHE A 427 3.22 20.71 8.74
CA PHE A 427 2.17 19.83 8.23
C PHE A 427 2.55 18.36 8.19
N ASP A 428 3.86 18.04 8.12
CA ASP A 428 4.33 16.66 8.16
C ASP A 428 4.11 16.07 9.56
N SER A 429 4.43 16.81 10.62
CA SER A 429 4.13 16.40 11.99
C SER A 429 2.61 16.35 12.24
N ALA A 430 1.86 17.36 11.79
CA ALA A 430 0.40 17.39 11.90
C ALA A 430 -0.27 16.17 11.22
N LYS A 431 0.21 15.78 10.04
CA LYS A 431 -0.26 14.59 9.31
C LYS A 431 -0.07 13.31 10.13
N LEU A 432 1.03 13.18 10.86
CA LEU A 432 1.27 12.01 11.69
C LEU A 432 0.32 11.97 12.88
N TYR A 433 0.10 13.10 13.57
CA TYR A 433 -0.90 13.18 14.65
C TYR A 433 -2.31 12.87 14.14
N TYR A 434 -2.69 13.40 12.97
CA TYR A 434 -3.95 13.07 12.31
C TYR A 434 -4.12 11.55 12.12
N LYS A 435 -3.12 10.88 11.54
CA LYS A 435 -3.17 9.42 11.31
C LYS A 435 -3.34 8.63 12.60
N VAL A 436 -2.65 9.03 13.66
CA VAL A 436 -2.78 8.39 14.98
C VAL A 436 -4.18 8.59 15.54
N LEU A 437 -4.69 9.82 15.56
CA LEU A 437 -6.04 10.13 16.04
C LEU A 437 -7.13 9.39 15.24
N GLU A 438 -6.97 9.31 13.92
CA GLU A 438 -7.86 8.56 13.02
C GLU A 438 -7.85 7.06 13.36
N ARG A 439 -6.68 6.45 13.54
CA ARG A 439 -6.55 5.02 13.91
C ARG A 439 -7.26 4.67 15.21
N PHE A 440 -7.29 5.58 16.17
CA PHE A 440 -7.97 5.41 17.46
C PHE A 440 -9.42 5.93 17.46
N GLY A 441 -10.00 6.24 16.30
CA GLY A 441 -11.40 6.61 16.17
C GLY A 441 -11.75 8.00 16.75
N LYS A 442 -10.77 8.89 16.91
CA LYS A 442 -10.97 10.25 17.45
C LYS A 442 -11.42 11.24 16.37
N VAL A 443 -12.31 10.82 15.47
CA VAL A 443 -12.75 11.60 14.31
C VAL A 443 -13.43 12.91 14.72
N ASN A 444 -14.24 12.90 15.78
CA ASN A 444 -14.92 14.11 16.25
C ASN A 444 -13.92 15.16 16.75
N ALA A 445 -12.91 14.75 17.52
CA ALA A 445 -11.86 15.65 17.98
C ALA A 445 -11.04 16.22 16.81
N ILE A 446 -10.75 15.40 15.78
CA ILE A 446 -10.11 15.89 14.55
C ILE A 446 -10.99 16.96 13.88
N LYS A 447 -12.31 16.73 13.77
CA LYS A 447 -13.23 17.70 13.18
C LYS A 447 -13.26 19.01 13.95
N GLU A 448 -13.29 18.96 15.27
CA GLU A 448 -13.23 20.14 16.14
C GLU A 448 -11.94 20.93 15.93
N ILE A 449 -10.78 20.28 15.97
CA ILE A 449 -9.47 20.91 15.78
C ILE A 449 -9.36 21.56 14.40
N LEU A 450 -9.79 20.85 13.34
CA LEU A 450 -9.78 21.40 11.98
C LEU A 450 -10.75 22.57 11.84
N THR A 451 -11.92 22.52 12.48
CA THR A 451 -12.87 23.64 12.50
C THR A 451 -12.26 24.87 13.15
N THR A 452 -11.62 24.71 14.32
CA THR A 452 -10.90 25.78 15.02
C THR A 452 -9.78 26.34 14.16
N PHE A 453 -8.92 25.48 13.60
CA PHE A 453 -7.82 25.89 12.72
C PHE A 453 -8.32 26.67 11.51
N ILE A 454 -9.36 26.19 10.81
CA ILE A 454 -9.93 26.90 9.67
C ILE A 454 -10.48 28.26 10.12
N THR A 455 -11.26 28.29 11.20
CA THR A 455 -11.87 29.52 11.75
C THR A 455 -10.82 30.58 12.13
N GLU A 456 -9.70 30.18 12.71
CA GLU A 456 -8.62 31.11 13.09
C GLU A 456 -7.74 31.50 11.89
N SER A 457 -7.48 30.57 10.97
CA SER A 457 -6.62 30.79 9.80
C SER A 457 -7.27 31.66 8.73
N ILE A 458 -8.58 31.91 8.74
CA ILE A 458 -9.18 32.85 7.78
C ILE A 458 -8.67 34.29 7.94
N LYS A 459 -8.25 34.73 9.14
CA LYS A 459 -7.64 36.06 9.35
C LYS A 459 -6.27 36.16 8.68
N ASN A 460 -5.57 35.04 8.54
CA ASN A 460 -4.29 34.90 7.86
C ASN A 460 -4.41 33.80 6.79
N TYR A 461 -5.10 34.13 5.69
CA TYR A 461 -5.51 33.21 4.63
C TYR A 461 -4.35 32.40 4.02
N GLU A 462 -3.10 32.83 4.18
CA GLU A 462 -1.92 32.09 3.75
C GLU A 462 -1.83 30.70 4.41
N SER A 463 -2.07 30.62 5.72
CA SER A 463 -2.01 29.34 6.45
C SER A 463 -3.07 28.36 5.96
N PHE A 464 -4.29 28.84 5.73
CA PHE A 464 -5.37 28.05 5.15
C PHE A 464 -5.00 27.51 3.75
N ASN A 465 -4.49 28.40 2.88
CA ASN A 465 -4.11 28.04 1.51
C ASN A 465 -2.93 27.07 1.45
N LEU A 466 -1.93 27.26 2.31
CA LEU A 466 -0.77 26.37 2.43
C LEU A 466 -1.20 24.96 2.87
N PHE A 467 -2.04 24.86 3.90
CA PHE A 467 -2.53 23.57 4.38
C PHE A 467 -3.39 22.85 3.32
N LYS A 468 -4.30 23.58 2.66
CA LYS A 468 -5.11 23.05 1.56
C LYS A 468 -4.24 22.52 0.41
N LYS A 469 -3.17 23.25 0.06
CA LYS A 469 -2.21 22.81 -0.96
C LYS A 469 -1.45 21.56 -0.51
N TYR A 470 -0.96 21.54 0.73
CA TYR A 470 -0.24 20.40 1.29
C TYR A 470 -1.07 19.11 1.26
N ILE A 471 -2.36 19.16 1.64
CA ILE A 471 -3.28 18.01 1.57
C ILE A 471 -3.35 17.43 0.15
N LYS A 472 -3.49 18.31 -0.86
CA LYS A 472 -3.61 17.92 -2.27
C LYS A 472 -2.31 17.33 -2.79
N ASP A 473 -1.18 18.00 -2.53
CA ASP A 473 0.14 17.58 -3.03
C ASP A 473 0.58 16.23 -2.41
N ASN A 474 0.09 15.89 -1.21
CA ASN A 474 0.39 14.63 -0.51
C ASN A 474 -0.67 13.53 -0.68
N ASN A 475 -1.69 13.72 -1.53
CA ASN A 475 -2.78 12.75 -1.79
C ASN A 475 -3.48 12.22 -0.52
N LEU A 476 -3.76 13.10 0.46
CA LEU A 476 -4.35 12.71 1.74
C LEU A 476 -5.89 12.64 1.66
N GLN A 477 -6.44 11.64 0.96
CA GLN A 477 -7.87 11.55 0.60
C GLN A 477 -8.85 11.68 1.78
N ASN A 478 -8.59 10.99 2.90
CA ASN A 478 -9.49 11.04 4.07
C ASN A 478 -9.48 12.43 4.71
N LEU A 479 -8.30 12.99 4.96
CA LEU A 479 -8.14 14.34 5.49
C LEU A 479 -8.74 15.38 4.54
N GLU A 480 -8.56 15.22 3.23
CA GLU A 480 -9.16 16.09 2.22
C GLU A 480 -10.69 16.08 2.28
N LYS A 481 -11.30 14.88 2.41
CA LYS A 481 -12.74 14.74 2.56
C LYS A 481 -13.24 15.45 3.82
N THR A 482 -12.61 15.20 4.97
CA THR A 482 -12.98 15.85 6.24
C THR A 482 -12.79 17.37 6.16
N PHE A 483 -11.70 17.85 5.59
CA PHE A 483 -11.43 19.27 5.41
C PHE A 483 -12.49 19.94 4.53
N ARG A 484 -12.84 19.34 3.39
CA ARG A 484 -13.87 19.85 2.47
C ARG A 484 -15.27 19.90 3.10
N GLU A 485 -15.61 18.92 3.95
CA GLU A 485 -16.89 18.86 4.67
C GLU A 485 -17.03 20.04 5.65
N LEU A 486 -15.97 20.35 6.40
CA LEU A 486 -15.97 21.36 7.47
C LEU A 486 -15.75 22.79 6.95
N THR A 487 -15.06 22.94 5.82
CA THR A 487 -14.66 24.25 5.27
C THR A 487 -15.81 25.27 5.20
N PRO A 488 -17.00 24.95 4.65
CA PRO A 488 -18.04 25.96 4.51
C PRO A 488 -18.47 26.59 5.84
N ASP A 489 -18.61 25.75 6.87
CA ASP A 489 -19.16 26.13 8.16
C ASP A 489 -18.12 26.89 8.97
N ALA A 490 -16.90 26.36 9.04
CA ALA A 490 -15.79 26.99 9.75
C ALA A 490 -15.40 28.35 9.13
N VAL A 491 -15.36 28.45 7.79
CA VAL A 491 -15.07 29.72 7.11
C VAL A 491 -16.18 30.74 7.37
N ALA A 492 -17.46 30.34 7.33
CA ALA A 492 -18.56 31.26 7.63
C ALA A 492 -18.51 31.78 9.07
N ILE A 493 -18.26 30.90 10.06
CA ILE A 493 -18.07 31.28 11.47
C ILE A 493 -16.94 32.30 11.61
N GLY A 494 -15.79 32.02 10.98
CA GLY A 494 -14.65 32.94 11.03
C GLY A 494 -14.98 34.30 10.42
N LEU A 495 -15.59 34.31 9.24
CA LEU A 495 -15.93 35.54 8.51
C LEU A 495 -16.97 36.37 9.25
N ASN A 496 -17.91 35.75 9.98
CA ASN A 496 -18.92 36.50 10.73
C ASN A 496 -18.35 37.38 11.85
N ASN A 497 -17.14 37.08 12.33
CA ASN A 497 -16.42 37.89 13.32
C ASN A 497 -15.63 39.07 12.69
N ILE A 498 -15.70 39.25 11.37
CA ILE A 498 -15.00 40.30 10.62
C ILE A 498 -16.01 41.37 10.16
N ASN A 499 -15.56 42.61 9.97
CA ASN A 499 -16.40 43.67 9.40
C ASN A 499 -16.93 43.27 8.01
N ASN A 500 -18.19 43.58 7.71
CA ASN A 500 -18.87 43.27 6.45
C ASN A 500 -18.08 43.66 5.19
N ASN A 501 -17.34 44.78 5.22
CA ASN A 501 -16.55 45.24 4.08
C ASN A 501 -15.34 44.34 3.79
N ASP A 502 -14.75 43.72 4.81
CA ASP A 502 -13.54 42.90 4.69
C ASP A 502 -13.87 41.42 4.42
N LYS A 503 -15.08 40.96 4.75
CA LYS A 503 -15.51 39.56 4.56
C LYS A 503 -15.30 39.08 3.11
N LEU A 504 -15.62 39.91 2.13
CA LEU A 504 -15.49 39.57 0.71
C LEU A 504 -14.02 39.51 0.25
N ASN A 505 -13.19 40.45 0.73
CA ASN A 505 -11.76 40.46 0.43
C ASN A 505 -11.08 39.21 1.00
N VAL A 506 -11.42 38.83 2.23
CA VAL A 506 -10.91 37.59 2.84
C VAL A 506 -11.36 36.37 2.05
N LEU A 507 -12.65 36.29 1.70
CA LEU A 507 -13.20 35.17 0.92
C LEU A 507 -12.52 35.03 -0.46
N GLN A 508 -12.22 36.14 -1.12
CA GLN A 508 -11.45 36.17 -2.38
C GLN A 508 -10.05 35.54 -2.21
N ASN A 509 -9.37 35.88 -1.11
CA ASN A 509 -8.01 35.40 -0.84
C ASN A 509 -7.93 33.94 -0.40
N LEU A 510 -9.02 33.30 0.05
CA LEU A 510 -9.06 31.88 0.45
C LEU A 510 -8.97 30.89 -0.74
N ASN A 511 -8.84 31.36 -1.98
CA ASN A 511 -8.62 30.54 -3.19
C ASN A 511 -9.56 29.33 -3.31
N ILE A 512 -10.82 29.46 -2.89
CA ILE A 512 -11.84 28.42 -3.01
C ILE A 512 -12.37 28.44 -4.45
N ASN A 513 -12.31 27.29 -5.14
CA ASN A 513 -12.75 27.15 -6.54
C ASN A 513 -14.08 26.41 -6.68
N SER A 514 -14.53 25.73 -5.62
CA SER A 514 -15.76 24.95 -5.65
C SER A 514 -16.99 25.85 -5.55
N LYS A 515 -17.80 25.92 -6.62
CA LYS A 515 -19.07 26.66 -6.67
C LYS A 515 -19.98 26.31 -5.49
N THR A 516 -20.14 25.03 -5.18
CA THR A 516 -21.00 24.56 -4.10
C THR A 516 -20.50 24.99 -2.73
N THR A 517 -19.18 24.99 -2.52
CA THR A 517 -18.56 25.45 -1.25
C THR A 517 -18.75 26.95 -1.08
N ILE A 518 -18.50 27.75 -2.12
CA ILE A 518 -18.66 29.22 -2.07
C ILE A 518 -20.10 29.60 -1.74
N LEU A 519 -21.08 29.00 -2.43
CA LEU A 519 -22.49 29.29 -2.19
C LEU A 519 -22.95 28.88 -0.79
N LYS A 520 -22.45 27.75 -0.25
CA LYS A 520 -22.72 27.34 1.13
C LYS A 520 -22.15 28.32 2.15
N ILE A 521 -20.94 28.85 1.92
CA ILE A 521 -20.34 29.87 2.78
C ILE A 521 -21.23 31.12 2.75
N LEU A 522 -21.51 31.67 1.56
CA LEU A 522 -22.28 32.90 1.41
C LEU A 522 -23.65 32.83 2.08
N ASN A 523 -24.38 31.72 1.91
CA ASN A 523 -25.69 31.53 2.54
C ASN A 523 -25.64 31.46 4.08
N LYS A 524 -24.47 31.25 4.67
CA LYS A 524 -24.25 31.23 6.13
C LYS A 524 -23.63 32.53 6.66
N LEU A 525 -23.29 33.48 5.78
CA LEU A 525 -22.72 34.75 6.19
C LEU A 525 -23.81 35.70 6.68
N GLU A 526 -23.56 36.29 7.84
CA GLU A 526 -24.37 37.37 8.39
C GLU A 526 -23.85 38.70 7.83
N ILE A 527 -24.42 39.14 6.70
CA ILE A 527 -24.04 40.41 6.05
C ILE A 527 -25.28 41.29 5.98
N ASN A 528 -25.14 42.53 6.45
CA ASN A 528 -26.14 43.56 6.16
C ASN A 528 -25.91 44.07 4.73
N LEU A 529 -26.81 43.69 3.82
CA LEU A 529 -26.68 43.92 2.39
C LEU A 529 -27.32 45.25 2.00
N ASP A 530 -26.57 46.02 1.22
CA ASP A 530 -27.06 47.13 0.41
C ASP A 530 -26.72 46.84 -1.06
N ILE A 531 -27.20 47.68 -1.97
CA ILE A 531 -26.99 47.46 -3.41
C ILE A 531 -25.50 47.42 -3.80
N ASP A 532 -24.65 48.22 -3.15
CA ASP A 532 -23.21 48.28 -3.44
C ASP A 532 -22.50 46.99 -3.03
N LYS A 533 -22.85 46.42 -1.87
CA LYS A 533 -22.36 45.11 -1.43
C LYS A 533 -22.88 44.00 -2.33
N VAL A 534 -24.15 44.05 -2.74
CA VAL A 534 -24.72 43.10 -3.71
C VAL A 534 -23.90 43.12 -5.01
N TYR A 535 -23.56 44.30 -5.53
CA TYR A 535 -22.71 44.41 -6.72
C TYR A 535 -21.33 43.79 -6.52
N LYS A 536 -20.65 44.10 -5.40
CA LYS A 536 -19.33 43.50 -5.11
C LYS A 536 -19.38 41.98 -5.01
N ILE A 537 -20.43 41.43 -4.38
CA ILE A 537 -20.63 39.97 -4.28
C ILE A 537 -20.83 39.35 -5.67
N ASN A 538 -21.66 39.97 -6.50
CA ASN A 538 -21.94 39.49 -7.84
C ASN A 538 -20.71 39.58 -8.75
N GLU A 539 -19.93 40.67 -8.68
CA GLU A 539 -18.65 40.81 -9.41
C GLU A 539 -17.66 39.70 -9.02
N PHE A 540 -17.53 39.41 -7.72
CA PHE A 540 -16.72 38.29 -7.24
C PHE A 540 -17.20 36.93 -7.76
N LEU A 541 -18.51 36.67 -7.71
CA LEU A 541 -19.07 35.39 -8.15
C LEU A 541 -18.97 35.22 -9.67
N LEU A 542 -19.10 36.30 -10.43
CA LEU A 542 -18.90 36.28 -11.88
C LEU A 542 -17.46 35.91 -12.25
N GLN A 543 -16.45 36.42 -11.53
CA GLN A 543 -15.05 35.98 -11.68
C GLN A 543 -14.84 34.48 -11.40
N LYS A 544 -15.79 33.83 -10.73
CA LYS A 544 -15.81 32.38 -10.45
C LYS A 544 -16.76 31.62 -11.37
N ASN A 545 -17.26 32.24 -12.44
CA ASN A 545 -18.25 31.69 -13.37
C ASN A 545 -19.57 31.29 -12.69
N ILE A 546 -20.05 32.14 -11.78
CA ILE A 546 -21.32 31.96 -11.08
C ILE A 546 -22.19 33.20 -11.33
N ASP A 547 -23.27 33.02 -12.09
CA ASP A 547 -24.33 34.03 -12.17
C ASP A 547 -25.15 34.02 -10.87
N ALA A 548 -24.91 35.00 -10.01
CA ALA A 548 -25.61 35.11 -8.74
C ALA A 548 -26.99 35.77 -8.86
N TRP A 549 -27.24 36.56 -9.90
CA TRP A 549 -28.55 37.16 -10.17
C TRP A 549 -29.55 36.09 -10.61
N GLU A 550 -29.14 35.17 -11.49
CA GLU A 550 -29.99 34.04 -11.90
C GLU A 550 -30.32 33.12 -10.71
N LEU A 551 -29.33 32.86 -9.85
CA LEU A 551 -29.50 32.04 -8.66
C LEU A 551 -30.14 32.78 -7.48
N ASN A 552 -30.39 34.08 -7.63
CA ASN A 552 -30.84 35.00 -6.58
C ASN A 552 -30.05 34.82 -5.26
N VAL A 553 -28.72 34.77 -5.35
CA VAL A 553 -27.86 34.58 -4.17
C VAL A 553 -28.07 35.73 -3.20
N LEU A 554 -28.31 35.39 -1.92
CA LEU A 554 -28.57 36.36 -0.86
C LEU A 554 -29.68 37.37 -1.18
N ASN A 555 -30.69 36.94 -1.94
CA ASN A 555 -31.83 37.77 -2.35
C ASN A 555 -31.42 39.06 -3.09
N CYS A 556 -30.31 39.01 -3.83
CA CYS A 556 -29.79 40.16 -4.58
C CYS A 556 -30.82 40.85 -5.48
N VAL A 557 -31.74 40.09 -6.08
CA VAL A 557 -32.82 40.63 -6.92
C VAL A 557 -33.81 41.45 -6.08
N ASN A 558 -34.22 40.95 -4.91
CA ASN A 558 -35.13 41.68 -4.03
C ASN A 558 -34.49 43.00 -3.56
N ILE A 559 -33.20 42.97 -3.21
CA ILE A 559 -32.45 44.15 -2.78
C ILE A 559 -32.34 45.18 -3.92
N MET A 560 -32.17 44.74 -5.16
CA MET A 560 -32.16 45.63 -6.33
C MET A 560 -33.50 46.35 -6.51
N ILE A 561 -34.61 45.63 -6.36
CA ILE A 561 -35.96 46.19 -6.48
C ILE A 561 -36.25 47.13 -5.30
N GLU A 562 -35.85 46.77 -4.09
CA GLU A 562 -35.97 47.62 -2.91
C GLU A 562 -35.17 48.92 -3.05
N TYR A 563 -33.93 48.83 -3.51
CA TYR A 563 -33.11 50.00 -3.81
C TYR A 563 -33.76 50.91 -4.85
N PHE A 564 -34.36 50.32 -5.90
CA PHE A 564 -35.10 51.08 -6.91
C PHE A 564 -36.32 51.79 -6.35
N ARG A 565 -37.14 51.10 -5.54
CA ARG A 565 -38.31 51.67 -4.86
C ARG A 565 -37.93 52.93 -4.09
N ASP A 566 -36.82 52.85 -3.35
CA ASP A 566 -36.35 53.95 -2.51
C ASP A 566 -35.63 55.06 -3.33
N ASN A 567 -35.23 54.76 -4.57
CA ASN A 567 -34.46 55.64 -5.46
C ASN A 567 -35.01 55.67 -6.90
N LEU A 568 -36.26 56.13 -7.05
CA LEU A 568 -36.97 56.17 -8.33
C LEU A 568 -36.39 57.20 -9.32
N ARG A 569 -35.30 56.84 -10.02
CA ARG A 569 -34.60 57.69 -10.99
C ARG A 569 -34.47 56.98 -12.34
N GLU A 570 -34.55 57.74 -13.43
CA GLU A 570 -34.24 57.22 -14.77
C GLU A 570 -32.78 56.76 -14.84
N ASN A 571 -32.54 55.66 -15.56
CA ASN A 571 -31.21 55.08 -15.78
C ASN A 571 -30.44 54.82 -14.46
N ASN A 572 -31.16 54.48 -13.38
CA ASN A 572 -30.57 54.16 -12.09
C ASN A 572 -29.69 52.91 -12.15
N PHE A 573 -29.95 52.02 -13.12
CA PHE A 573 -29.18 50.81 -13.37
C PHE A 573 -28.51 50.85 -14.75
N ILE A 574 -27.24 50.45 -14.80
CA ILE A 574 -26.48 50.33 -16.06
C ILE A 574 -26.64 48.89 -16.55
N GLU A 575 -27.41 48.66 -17.62
CA GLU A 575 -27.69 47.30 -18.14
C GLU A 575 -26.41 46.49 -18.42
N ASP A 576 -25.37 47.14 -18.97
CA ASP A 576 -24.11 46.47 -19.34
C ASP A 576 -23.22 46.07 -18.16
N ARG A 577 -23.56 46.47 -16.92
CA ARG A 577 -22.71 46.19 -15.73
C ARG A 577 -22.49 44.69 -15.51
N PHE A 578 -23.52 43.89 -15.76
CA PHE A 578 -23.45 42.42 -15.73
C PHE A 578 -24.03 41.86 -17.02
N LYS A 579 -23.47 42.27 -18.17
CA LYS A 579 -23.95 41.89 -19.52
C LYS A 579 -24.16 40.38 -19.74
N ASP A 580 -23.38 39.54 -19.05
CA ASP A 580 -23.43 38.09 -19.18
C ASP A 580 -24.54 37.46 -18.31
N SER A 581 -25.21 38.26 -17.47
CA SER A 581 -26.36 37.83 -16.67
C SER A 581 -27.66 38.33 -17.27
N GLU A 582 -28.39 37.44 -17.94
CA GLU A 582 -29.71 37.76 -18.51
C GLU A 582 -30.69 38.23 -17.42
N CYS A 583 -30.59 37.65 -16.21
CA CYS A 583 -31.42 38.04 -15.07
C CYS A 583 -31.22 39.52 -14.72
N TYR A 584 -29.97 39.95 -14.51
CA TYR A 584 -29.69 41.35 -14.18
C TYR A 584 -30.15 42.29 -15.28
N VAL A 585 -29.78 42.00 -16.55
CA VAL A 585 -30.10 42.86 -17.69
C VAL A 585 -31.61 43.08 -17.82
N LYS A 586 -32.40 42.01 -17.73
CA LYS A 586 -33.87 42.10 -17.84
C LYS A 586 -34.50 42.89 -16.69
N HIS A 587 -34.05 42.69 -15.45
CA HIS A 587 -34.57 43.45 -14.31
C HIS A 587 -34.13 44.92 -14.37
N ALA A 588 -32.88 45.21 -14.74
CA ALA A 588 -32.37 46.58 -14.89
C ALA A 588 -33.18 47.36 -15.94
N ARG A 589 -33.41 46.75 -17.11
CA ARG A 589 -34.22 47.34 -18.19
C ARG A 589 -35.65 47.60 -17.74
N LEU A 590 -36.31 46.61 -17.13
CA LEU A 590 -37.67 46.73 -16.65
C LEU A 590 -37.84 47.91 -15.66
N LEU A 591 -36.93 48.03 -14.69
CA LEU A 591 -36.96 49.10 -13.69
C LEU A 591 -36.63 50.47 -14.31
N ASN A 592 -35.67 50.55 -15.23
CA ASN A 592 -35.37 51.79 -15.95
C ASN A 592 -36.55 52.27 -16.83
N ASN A 593 -37.22 51.34 -17.52
CA ASN A 593 -38.44 51.62 -18.30
C ASN A 593 -39.54 52.17 -17.39
N TYR A 594 -39.75 51.54 -16.22
CA TYR A 594 -40.71 52.01 -15.23
C TYR A 594 -40.42 53.45 -14.75
N ALA A 595 -39.16 53.75 -14.39
CA ALA A 595 -38.78 55.10 -13.96
C ALA A 595 -39.03 56.15 -15.05
N THR A 596 -38.78 55.79 -16.31
CA THR A 596 -39.04 56.65 -17.48
C THR A 596 -40.53 56.93 -17.63
N MET A 597 -41.37 55.91 -17.46
CA MET A 597 -42.83 56.06 -17.50
C MET A 597 -43.34 56.97 -16.38
N ILE A 598 -42.93 56.74 -15.13
CA ILE A 598 -43.33 57.59 -13.99
C ILE A 598 -42.92 59.05 -14.18
N LYS A 599 -41.69 59.32 -14.63
CA LYS A 599 -41.24 60.70 -14.86
C LYS A 599 -42.10 61.40 -15.92
N ASN A 600 -42.47 60.71 -17.00
CA ASN A 600 -43.32 61.27 -18.03
C ASN A 600 -44.76 61.44 -17.57
N LEU A 601 -45.25 60.60 -16.65
CA LEU A 601 -46.55 60.80 -15.99
C LEU A 601 -46.59 62.09 -15.16
N TYR A 602 -45.57 62.35 -14.35
CA TYR A 602 -45.52 63.61 -13.61
C TYR A 602 -45.44 64.85 -14.50
N LYS A 603 -44.88 64.70 -15.71
CA LYS A 603 -44.86 65.74 -16.75
C LYS A 603 -46.13 65.81 -17.59
N GLN A 604 -47.13 64.97 -17.30
CA GLN A 604 -48.38 64.85 -18.07
C GLN A 604 -48.16 64.50 -19.55
N ASN A 605 -47.03 63.86 -19.90
CA ASN A 605 -46.74 63.40 -21.25
C ASN A 605 -47.32 62.00 -21.47
N TYR A 606 -48.66 61.90 -21.43
CA TYR A 606 -49.36 60.62 -21.44
C TYR A 606 -49.14 59.81 -22.72
N ALA A 607 -49.09 60.44 -23.89
CA ALA A 607 -48.86 59.74 -25.16
C ALA A 607 -47.54 58.95 -25.17
N TYR A 608 -46.46 59.54 -24.64
CA TYR A 608 -45.18 58.85 -24.54
C TYR A 608 -45.19 57.70 -23.52
N VAL A 609 -45.96 57.83 -22.44
CA VAL A 609 -46.14 56.76 -21.46
C VAL A 609 -46.93 55.59 -22.07
N GLU A 610 -47.97 55.90 -22.83
CA GLU A 610 -48.76 54.91 -23.57
C GLU A 610 -47.90 54.14 -24.58
N ASP A 611 -46.97 54.82 -25.27
CA ASP A 611 -46.03 54.19 -26.21
C ASP A 611 -45.08 53.19 -25.54
N ILE A 612 -44.53 53.53 -24.37
CA ILE A 612 -43.59 52.65 -23.66
C ILE A 612 -44.31 51.53 -22.90
N TYR A 613 -45.56 51.73 -22.47
CA TYR A 613 -46.28 50.76 -21.65
C TYR A 613 -46.37 49.37 -22.31
N TYR A 614 -46.46 49.32 -23.64
CA TYR A 614 -46.58 48.07 -24.38
C TYR A 614 -45.38 47.13 -24.13
N ASP A 615 -44.17 47.68 -24.24
CA ASP A 615 -42.93 46.93 -24.01
C ASP A 615 -42.74 46.64 -22.52
N PHE A 616 -43.09 47.60 -21.66
CA PHE A 616 -43.01 47.44 -20.20
C PHE A 616 -43.82 46.23 -19.69
N ILE A 617 -45.10 46.10 -20.11
CA ILE A 617 -45.95 45.02 -19.59
C ILE A 617 -45.52 43.65 -20.13
N ILE A 618 -44.98 43.58 -21.35
CA ILE A 618 -44.36 42.35 -21.89
C ILE A 618 -43.15 41.98 -21.03
N ASP A 619 -42.21 42.92 -20.86
CA ASP A 619 -40.99 42.70 -20.08
C ASP A 619 -41.31 42.28 -18.63
N LEU A 620 -42.32 42.91 -18.00
CA LEU A 620 -42.79 42.56 -16.67
C LEU A 620 -43.28 41.11 -16.62
N MET A 621 -44.15 40.72 -17.55
CA MET A 621 -44.69 39.35 -17.61
C MET A 621 -43.60 38.31 -17.89
N GLU A 622 -42.64 38.63 -18.77
CA GLU A 622 -41.49 37.76 -19.06
C GLU A 622 -40.58 37.57 -17.84
N VAL A 623 -40.21 38.68 -17.17
CA VAL A 623 -39.39 38.68 -15.96
C VAL A 623 -40.07 37.85 -14.87
N MET A 624 -41.36 38.07 -14.64
CA MET A 624 -42.15 37.33 -13.66
C MET A 624 -42.25 35.84 -14.00
N ASN A 625 -42.54 35.48 -15.25
CA ASN A 625 -42.60 34.07 -15.66
C ASN A 625 -41.27 33.34 -15.47
N LYS A 626 -40.16 34.00 -15.79
CA LYS A 626 -38.83 33.37 -15.83
C LYS A 626 -38.19 33.28 -14.44
N TYR A 627 -38.25 34.35 -13.64
CA TYR A 627 -37.44 34.47 -12.43
C TYR A 627 -38.23 34.30 -11.13
N LEU A 628 -39.54 34.49 -11.13
CA LEU A 628 -40.38 34.24 -9.95
C LEU A 628 -40.29 32.80 -9.43
N PRO A 629 -40.31 31.74 -10.28
CA PRO A 629 -40.20 30.36 -9.81
C PRO A 629 -38.85 30.02 -9.17
N LEU A 630 -37.82 30.81 -9.48
CA LEU A 630 -36.45 30.64 -8.97
C LEU A 630 -36.23 31.40 -7.65
N ASN A 631 -37.10 32.34 -7.32
CA ASN A 631 -37.00 33.16 -6.12
C ASN A 631 -37.65 32.46 -4.92
N LYS A 632 -36.85 32.12 -3.90
CA LYS A 632 -37.36 31.49 -2.67
C LYS A 632 -38.28 32.41 -1.86
N ASP A 633 -38.01 33.71 -1.89
CA ASP A 633 -38.79 34.74 -1.20
C ASP A 633 -39.71 35.47 -2.18
N TYR A 634 -40.41 34.71 -3.03
CA TYR A 634 -41.27 35.22 -4.10
C TYR A 634 -42.39 36.16 -3.60
N ILE A 635 -42.86 35.98 -2.35
CA ILE A 635 -43.88 36.85 -1.75
C ILE A 635 -43.33 38.28 -1.57
N VAL A 636 -42.10 38.40 -1.02
CA VAL A 636 -41.44 39.69 -0.82
C VAL A 636 -41.16 40.34 -2.17
N TYR A 637 -40.66 39.55 -3.12
CA TYR A 637 -40.40 39.99 -4.48
C TYR A 637 -41.66 40.58 -5.16
N LEU A 638 -42.80 39.89 -5.10
CA LEU A 638 -44.08 40.39 -5.64
C LEU A 638 -44.58 41.63 -4.89
N SER A 639 -44.43 41.67 -3.56
CA SER A 639 -44.81 42.85 -2.77
C SER A 639 -44.01 44.09 -3.17
N LEU A 640 -42.69 43.95 -3.37
CA LEU A 640 -41.83 45.06 -3.78
C LEU A 640 -42.23 45.62 -5.15
N PHE A 641 -42.52 44.74 -6.12
CA PHE A 641 -43.07 45.17 -7.41
C PHE A 641 -44.44 45.81 -7.28
N SER A 642 -45.32 45.28 -6.42
CA SER A 642 -46.64 45.89 -6.15
C SER A 642 -46.48 47.30 -5.60
N ASP A 643 -45.59 47.50 -4.62
CA ASP A 643 -45.30 48.79 -4.02
C ASP A 643 -44.77 49.80 -5.04
N ILE A 644 -43.86 49.37 -5.91
CA ILE A 644 -43.36 50.20 -7.00
C ILE A 644 -44.50 50.61 -7.92
N LEU A 645 -45.28 49.65 -8.42
CA LEU A 645 -46.32 49.85 -9.45
C LEU A 645 -47.54 50.66 -8.99
N LYS A 646 -47.83 50.71 -7.67
CA LYS A 646 -49.00 51.42 -7.11
C LYS A 646 -49.09 52.86 -7.59
N GLU A 647 -47.96 53.57 -7.62
CA GLU A 647 -47.94 54.98 -8.01
C GLU A 647 -48.24 55.17 -9.50
N PHE A 648 -47.67 54.34 -10.37
CA PHE A 648 -47.96 54.34 -11.80
C PHE A 648 -49.46 54.15 -12.04
N TYR A 649 -50.03 53.08 -11.48
CA TYR A 649 -51.42 52.76 -11.72
C TYR A 649 -52.35 53.84 -11.20
N LYS A 650 -52.09 54.41 -10.02
CA LYS A 650 -52.87 55.52 -9.49
C LYS A 650 -52.93 56.69 -10.48
N LEU A 651 -51.78 57.19 -10.94
CA LEU A 651 -51.70 58.33 -11.86
C LEU A 651 -52.31 58.02 -13.24
N MET A 652 -52.09 56.82 -13.75
CA MET A 652 -52.66 56.41 -15.04
C MET A 652 -54.16 56.18 -14.97
N PHE A 653 -54.69 55.63 -13.87
CA PHE A 653 -56.14 55.47 -13.70
C PHE A 653 -56.84 56.82 -13.67
N ASP A 654 -56.29 57.81 -12.96
CA ASP A 654 -56.87 59.17 -12.93
C ASP A 654 -56.97 59.75 -14.35
N TYR A 655 -55.90 59.65 -15.15
CA TYR A 655 -55.89 60.07 -16.54
C TYR A 655 -56.88 59.28 -17.42
N GLN A 656 -56.89 57.94 -17.31
CA GLN A 656 -57.74 57.09 -18.15
C GLN A 656 -59.23 57.26 -17.81
N ILE A 657 -59.60 57.55 -16.56
CA ILE A 657 -60.97 57.87 -16.17
C ILE A 657 -61.43 59.17 -16.83
N GLU A 658 -60.59 60.21 -16.77
CA GLU A 658 -60.87 61.49 -17.43
C GLU A 658 -61.02 61.30 -18.93
N TYR A 659 -60.07 60.62 -19.57
CA TYR A 659 -60.08 60.30 -20.99
C TYR A 659 -61.34 59.53 -21.40
N PHE A 660 -61.69 58.47 -20.66
CA PHE A 660 -62.86 57.64 -20.95
C PHE A 660 -64.19 58.39 -20.77
N SER A 661 -64.26 59.31 -19.81
CA SER A 661 -65.46 60.13 -19.57
C SER A 661 -65.82 61.06 -20.74
N GLN A 662 -64.83 61.38 -21.58
CA GLN A 662 -64.98 62.26 -22.74
C GLN A 662 -65.34 61.51 -24.04
N LEU A 663 -65.34 60.18 -24.04
CA LEU A 663 -65.68 59.36 -25.21
C LEU A 663 -67.20 59.15 -25.32
N ASP A 664 -67.73 59.20 -26.55
CA ASP A 664 -69.13 58.80 -26.82
C ASP A 664 -69.27 57.28 -26.75
N LYS A 665 -70.28 56.81 -25.99
CA LYS A 665 -70.61 55.39 -25.81
C LYS A 665 -70.81 54.62 -27.12
N ASN A 666 -71.21 55.30 -28.19
CA ASN A 666 -71.42 54.69 -29.50
C ASN A 666 -70.11 54.45 -30.27
N GLN A 667 -69.03 55.15 -29.91
CA GLN A 667 -67.73 55.00 -30.57
C GLN A 667 -67.15 53.60 -30.35
N ILE A 668 -66.50 53.09 -31.39
CA ILE A 668 -65.81 51.79 -31.35
C ILE A 668 -64.74 51.79 -30.25
N LYS A 669 -64.01 52.90 -30.11
CA LYS A 669 -63.01 53.12 -29.07
C LYS A 669 -63.59 52.90 -27.67
N TYR A 670 -64.66 53.58 -27.32
CA TYR A 670 -65.34 53.40 -26.02
C TYR A 670 -65.68 51.91 -25.75
N LYS A 671 -66.24 51.21 -26.73
CA LYS A 671 -66.64 49.80 -26.60
C LYS A 671 -65.44 48.88 -26.36
N VAL A 672 -64.35 49.08 -27.10
CA VAL A 672 -63.10 48.31 -26.93
C VAL A 672 -62.52 48.47 -25.53
N PHE A 673 -62.45 49.71 -25.02
CA PHE A 673 -61.97 49.99 -23.66
C PHE A 673 -62.88 49.39 -22.59
N TYR A 674 -64.19 49.54 -22.73
CA TYR A 674 -65.16 49.02 -21.77
C TYR A 674 -65.06 47.51 -21.62
N ILE A 675 -64.92 46.77 -22.74
CA ILE A 675 -64.72 45.32 -22.73
C ILE A 675 -63.44 44.94 -21.98
N ALA A 676 -62.32 45.61 -22.27
CA ALA A 676 -61.05 45.34 -21.62
C ALA A 676 -61.09 45.63 -20.10
N ALA A 677 -61.67 46.76 -19.69
CA ALA A 677 -61.80 47.14 -18.28
C ALA A 677 -62.71 46.18 -17.50
N ASN A 678 -63.85 45.78 -18.08
CA ASN A 678 -64.74 44.80 -17.48
C ASN A 678 -64.09 43.42 -17.36
N TYR A 679 -63.32 43.01 -18.36
CA TYR A 679 -62.55 41.77 -18.32
C TYR A 679 -61.58 41.76 -17.14
N ILE A 680 -60.78 42.81 -16.97
CA ILE A 680 -59.84 42.95 -15.85
C ILE A 680 -60.58 42.90 -14.50
N SER A 681 -61.67 43.65 -14.34
CA SER A 681 -62.43 43.66 -13.08
C SER A 681 -63.03 42.28 -12.75
N ARG A 682 -63.55 41.56 -13.75
CA ARG A 682 -64.08 40.20 -13.56
C ARG A 682 -62.99 39.23 -13.11
N VAL A 683 -61.87 39.21 -13.84
CA VAL A 683 -60.75 38.30 -13.56
C VAL A 683 -60.12 38.61 -12.20
N GLU A 684 -59.97 39.88 -11.84
CA GLU A 684 -59.46 40.29 -10.54
C GLU A 684 -60.33 39.77 -9.38
N LYS A 685 -61.66 39.89 -9.49
CA LYS A 685 -62.59 39.35 -8.49
C LYS A 685 -62.43 37.84 -8.32
N GLU A 686 -62.33 37.12 -9.42
CA GLU A 686 -62.11 35.67 -9.42
C GLU A 686 -60.76 35.30 -8.78
N ILE A 687 -59.68 36.00 -9.12
CA ILE A 687 -58.34 35.79 -8.53
C ILE A 687 -58.38 36.04 -7.02
N ASN A 688 -59.01 37.13 -6.56
CA ASN A 688 -59.13 37.45 -5.13
C ASN A 688 -59.87 36.33 -4.36
N VAL A 689 -60.95 35.79 -4.94
CA VAL A 689 -61.69 34.66 -4.37
C VAL A 689 -60.81 33.42 -4.26
N LEU A 690 -60.03 33.11 -5.30
CA LEU A 690 -59.12 31.96 -5.31
C LEU A 690 -57.98 32.10 -4.30
N LEU A 691 -57.43 33.30 -4.15
CA LEU A 691 -56.38 33.60 -3.17
C LEU A 691 -56.89 33.64 -1.72
N LYS A 692 -58.21 33.75 -1.52
CA LYS A 692 -58.84 33.94 -0.19
C LYS A 692 -58.35 35.19 0.55
N ILE A 693 -57.93 36.23 -0.18
CA ILE A 693 -57.46 37.50 0.38
C ILE A 693 -58.60 38.51 0.27
N LYS A 694 -58.82 39.32 1.33
CA LYS A 694 -59.73 40.48 1.26
C LYS A 694 -59.05 41.57 0.43
N GLU A 695 -59.70 41.98 -0.67
CA GLU A 695 -59.39 43.14 -1.52
C GLU A 695 -57.98 43.73 -1.31
N ASP A 696 -56.97 43.00 -1.79
CA ASP A 696 -55.60 43.55 -1.87
C ASP A 696 -55.56 44.57 -3.01
N ASN A 697 -54.85 45.69 -2.85
CA ASN A 697 -54.70 46.73 -3.86
C ASN A 697 -53.56 46.44 -4.85
N SER A 698 -52.97 45.24 -4.82
CA SER A 698 -51.94 44.83 -5.78
C SER A 698 -52.48 44.76 -7.21
N PRO A 699 -51.68 45.13 -8.24
CA PRO A 699 -52.06 44.98 -9.64
C PRO A 699 -52.46 43.55 -10.01
N VAL A 700 -53.45 43.41 -10.91
CA VAL A 700 -54.05 42.12 -11.28
C VAL A 700 -53.04 41.12 -11.86
N GLU A 701 -52.04 41.61 -12.59
CA GLU A 701 -50.96 40.80 -13.14
C GLU A 701 -50.10 40.19 -12.03
N LEU A 702 -49.79 40.94 -10.96
CA LEU A 702 -49.02 40.42 -9.83
C LEU A 702 -49.85 39.44 -9.00
N LYS A 703 -51.15 39.69 -8.83
CA LYS A 703 -52.07 38.76 -8.17
C LYS A 703 -52.17 37.43 -8.91
N LEU A 704 -52.18 37.46 -10.26
CA LEU A 704 -52.14 36.25 -11.07
C LEU A 704 -50.87 35.44 -10.83
N PHE A 705 -49.71 36.11 -10.74
CA PHE A 705 -48.45 35.46 -10.41
C PHE A 705 -48.37 34.92 -8.98
N LEU A 706 -48.96 35.63 -8.01
CA LEU A 706 -49.12 35.12 -6.65
C LEU A 706 -49.97 33.84 -6.63
N LEU A 707 -51.08 33.84 -7.36
CA LEU A 707 -51.95 32.66 -7.51
C LEU A 707 -51.19 31.49 -8.16
N LYS A 708 -50.38 31.78 -9.19
CA LYS A 708 -49.52 30.80 -9.88
C LYS A 708 -48.55 30.10 -8.93
N MET A 709 -47.96 30.84 -7.99
CA MET A 709 -47.01 30.30 -7.02
C MET A 709 -47.70 29.56 -5.87
N ASN A 710 -48.77 30.12 -5.31
CA ASN A 710 -49.51 29.51 -4.19
C ASN A 710 -50.19 28.18 -4.55
N TYR A 711 -50.55 28.00 -5.83
CA TYR A 711 -51.30 26.84 -6.32
C TYR A 711 -50.61 26.17 -7.51
N LYS A 712 -49.29 26.05 -7.46
CA LYS A 712 -48.47 25.42 -8.52
C LYS A 712 -48.92 24.01 -8.90
N GLU A 713 -49.44 23.25 -7.92
CA GLU A 713 -49.83 21.84 -8.10
C GLU A 713 -51.31 21.66 -8.48
N ASP A 714 -52.13 22.72 -8.42
CA ASP A 714 -53.55 22.62 -8.76
C ASP A 714 -53.77 22.82 -10.27
N LEU A 715 -54.04 21.72 -10.98
CA LEU A 715 -54.26 21.71 -12.42
C LEU A 715 -55.42 22.60 -12.90
N LYS A 716 -56.46 22.81 -12.07
CA LYS A 716 -57.58 23.70 -12.44
C LYS A 716 -57.14 25.15 -12.36
N VAL A 717 -56.40 25.51 -11.31
CA VAL A 717 -55.86 26.86 -11.14
C VAL A 717 -54.79 27.17 -12.20
N GLN A 718 -53.92 26.21 -12.53
CA GLN A 718 -52.92 26.39 -13.60
C GLN A 718 -53.57 26.61 -14.97
N LYS A 719 -54.60 25.82 -15.35
CA LYS A 719 -55.37 26.05 -16.58
C LYS A 719 -56.05 27.43 -16.60
N TYR A 720 -56.60 27.85 -15.45
CA TYR A 720 -57.18 29.18 -15.32
C TYR A 720 -56.13 30.28 -15.59
N ILE A 721 -54.93 30.14 -15.04
CA ILE A 721 -53.83 31.08 -15.25
C ILE A 721 -53.38 31.09 -16.72
N GLU A 722 -53.16 29.93 -17.33
CA GLU A 722 -52.73 29.81 -18.73
C GLU A 722 -53.71 30.49 -19.70
N ILE A 723 -55.01 30.36 -19.44
CA ILE A 723 -56.06 30.98 -20.27
C ILE A 723 -56.10 32.50 -20.07
N ASN A 724 -55.97 32.97 -18.83
CA ASN A 724 -56.21 34.37 -18.48
C ASN A 724 -54.96 35.25 -18.58
N GLN A 725 -53.75 34.71 -18.45
CA GLN A 725 -52.50 35.47 -18.54
C GLN A 725 -52.35 36.28 -19.84
N PRO A 726 -52.45 35.69 -21.05
CA PRO A 726 -52.33 36.44 -22.30
C PRO A 726 -53.48 37.43 -22.51
N LYS A 727 -54.66 37.14 -21.96
CA LYS A 727 -55.84 38.00 -22.06
C LYS A 727 -55.73 39.21 -21.12
N ILE A 728 -55.20 39.03 -19.92
CA ILE A 728 -54.86 40.11 -18.98
C ILE A 728 -53.85 41.04 -19.65
N GLU A 729 -52.76 40.50 -20.19
CA GLU A 729 -51.75 41.29 -20.91
C GLU A 729 -52.38 42.10 -22.05
N LYS A 730 -53.22 41.46 -22.89
CA LYS A 730 -53.92 42.14 -23.98
C LYS A 730 -54.85 43.24 -23.48
N ALA A 731 -55.63 42.98 -22.44
CA ALA A 731 -56.55 43.95 -21.87
C ALA A 731 -55.81 45.15 -21.23
N LEU A 732 -54.73 44.91 -20.50
CA LEU A 732 -53.88 45.97 -19.94
C LEU A 732 -53.25 46.85 -21.04
N LYS A 733 -52.76 46.26 -22.13
CA LYS A 733 -52.28 47.00 -23.31
C LYS A 733 -53.36 47.89 -23.92
N ILE A 734 -54.60 47.42 -24.00
CA ILE A 734 -55.74 48.22 -24.49
C ILE A 734 -56.04 49.37 -23.52
N ILE A 735 -55.97 49.15 -22.21
CA ILE A 735 -56.32 50.16 -21.19
C ILE A 735 -55.22 51.22 -21.03
N PHE A 736 -53.94 50.83 -21.04
CA PHE A 736 -52.83 51.73 -20.68
C PHE A 736 -51.79 51.97 -21.78
N GLY A 737 -51.79 51.21 -22.87
CA GLY A 737 -50.87 51.41 -24.01
C GLY A 737 -51.44 52.34 -25.09
N THR A 738 -50.68 52.60 -26.16
CA THR A 738 -51.07 53.48 -27.28
C THR A 738 -52.38 53.04 -27.91
N LYS A 739 -53.26 54.01 -28.22
CA LYS A 739 -54.58 53.74 -28.78
C LYS A 739 -54.55 53.81 -30.32
N PRO A 740 -54.54 52.69 -31.05
CA PRO A 740 -54.71 52.72 -32.50
C PRO A 740 -56.13 53.14 -32.87
N ASP A 741 -56.33 53.46 -34.15
CA ASP A 741 -57.65 53.67 -34.71
C ASP A 741 -58.40 52.33 -34.77
N TYR A 742 -59.21 52.07 -33.74
CA TYR A 742 -60.01 50.86 -33.66
C TYR A 742 -61.14 50.86 -34.69
N ASN A 743 -61.25 49.77 -35.45
CA ASN A 743 -62.32 49.53 -36.41
C ASN A 743 -63.29 48.42 -35.93
N GLN A 744 -64.35 48.14 -36.70
CA GLN A 744 -65.36 47.14 -36.33
C GLN A 744 -64.79 45.71 -36.27
N GLU A 745 -63.82 45.40 -37.13
CA GLU A 745 -63.15 44.09 -37.15
C GLU A 745 -62.34 43.86 -35.87
N PHE A 746 -61.63 44.89 -35.41
CA PHE A 746 -60.90 44.86 -34.15
C PHE A 746 -61.86 44.69 -32.96
N LEU A 747 -62.97 45.43 -32.93
CA LEU A 747 -63.99 45.27 -31.88
C LEU A 747 -64.55 43.84 -31.85
N SER A 748 -64.88 43.24 -32.99
CA SER A 748 -65.33 41.85 -33.08
C SER A 748 -64.28 40.87 -32.56
N THR A 749 -63.00 41.11 -32.87
CA THR A 749 -61.88 40.29 -32.38
C THR A 749 -61.75 40.38 -30.85
N ILE A 750 -61.79 41.60 -30.30
CA ILE A 750 -61.72 41.82 -28.85
C ILE A 750 -62.90 41.18 -28.11
N ARG A 751 -64.11 41.25 -28.67
CA ARG A 751 -65.29 40.57 -28.13
C ARG A 751 -65.11 39.06 -28.03
N ASN A 752 -64.55 38.44 -29.06
CA ASN A 752 -64.33 37.00 -29.08
C ASN A 752 -63.24 36.56 -28.08
N GLU A 753 -62.20 37.38 -27.90
CA GLU A 753 -61.06 37.01 -27.07
C GLU A 753 -61.25 37.30 -25.57
N LEU A 754 -61.78 38.48 -25.22
CA LEU A 754 -61.98 38.92 -23.84
C LEU A 754 -63.41 38.63 -23.33
N GLY A 755 -64.37 38.43 -24.24
CA GLY A 755 -65.77 38.17 -23.94
C GLY A 755 -66.56 39.47 -23.73
N ASP A 756 -67.66 39.61 -24.46
CA ASP A 756 -68.75 40.55 -24.17
C ASP A 756 -69.86 39.71 -23.53
N ASN A 757 -70.32 40.05 -22.32
CA ASN A 757 -71.62 39.57 -21.85
C ASN A 757 -72.61 40.73 -21.98
#